data_AF-A0A2G6Y493-F1
#
_entry.id   AF-A0A2G6Y493-F1
#
_cell.length_a   1.000
_cell.length_b   1.000
_cell.length_c   1.000
_cell.angle_alpha   90.00
_cell.angle_beta   90.00
_cell.angle_gamma   90.00
#
_symmetry.space_group_name_H-M   'P 1'
#
loop_
_entity.id
_entity.type
_entity.pdbx_description
1 polymer ?
#
loop_
_entity_poly.entity_id
_entity_poly.type
_entity_poly.pdbx_seq_one_letter_code
_entity_poly.pdbx_strand_id
1 'polypeptide(L)'
;MNTHSAPATCVLSLDPASGIYRLEVADESFARLLAVPFSGPFMQDWHNAGLPLLCTERLRDAIENQSQLAWQIELGEAATARQGYLLSVSPVATQEAPAATATRASVLRSVVTFASAPVRWPALAAQGPGNQDNLHVEFALDAELQWTQLGHAWQQLTGYTPQESLGTPVAHMVHPNGLQTWQTLKESTQLGKGTAGRTRLPLVRRDGGICWVELGLVKARSDSPTRSQEPLWKGDLVDVSEYVRGWQLHRVRELAFDQASNGVVITDHTLPGEPIVYVNQSFCRITGYSPEEVMGLSCSFLQGSEKDQPEARLLGEALREGRSINVLLKNFHKNGSMFWNQLNISPMRDPQTGLITHYVGRQTDATELRQQLLMLRAQSEMLQALHHDNPNGMLAFDEGGQVSLSNLAFRQLTGLTTNGMHRAQLYQALQTLLSPGHGEIAQLLSEQQTTHLHLVKPQERVIEVRSGEKHKDGGPGLLVFRDVTAEVQLYKMQSHFLATAAHEMRAPMGSIRGFSELMLTRDYPEPVRRDLVDRIHRQAKRLSDLLNDLLDLSRIEAQGTGGLQLTPVSLHSALEDAIRSFDTSGRADQIRLDSHLQTLQINVHASKFEQVLINLLSNALKYSSPDSGPVTVKADLSQDGQEALITVRDQGIGMSPTTLKRLFTKFFRVDPDGDIEGTGLGLCIAKELTERMGGQITVESQLGQGSSFTLHFPLGTSLLYGEGNQPAMQLNGAG
;
A
#
# COMPACT_ATOMS: atom_id res chain seq x y z
N MET A 1 18.85 -54.65 5.66
CA MET A 1 18.60 -54.57 4.21
C MET A 1 17.93 -53.22 3.96
N ASN A 2 18.69 -52.25 3.42
CA ASN A 2 18.16 -50.98 2.96
C ASN A 2 17.44 -51.22 1.64
N THR A 3 16.11 -51.17 1.64
CA THR A 3 15.33 -50.97 0.43
C THR A 3 14.88 -49.50 0.45
N HIS A 4 15.66 -48.62 -0.17
CA HIS A 4 15.13 -47.31 -0.57
C HIS A 4 14.03 -47.58 -1.61
N SER A 5 12.76 -47.52 -1.20
CA SER A 5 11.66 -47.41 -2.17
C SER A 5 11.76 -46.03 -2.83
N ALA A 6 11.72 -45.99 -4.15
CA ALA A 6 11.61 -44.73 -4.88
C ALA A 6 10.38 -43.94 -4.38
N PRO A 7 10.43 -42.59 -4.33
CA PRO A 7 9.28 -41.79 -3.94
C PRO A 7 8.14 -42.05 -4.92
N ALA A 8 6.95 -42.36 -4.41
CA ALA A 8 5.78 -42.58 -5.24
C ALA A 8 5.36 -41.25 -5.88
N THR A 9 5.42 -41.19 -7.21
CA THR A 9 5.15 -39.99 -8.01
C THR A 9 3.81 -40.10 -8.73
N CYS A 10 3.11 -38.97 -8.81
CA CYS A 10 1.89 -38.86 -9.59
C CYS A 10 1.86 -37.52 -10.35
N VAL A 11 1.34 -37.54 -11.58
CA VAL A 11 1.23 -36.36 -12.44
C VAL A 11 -0.23 -35.98 -12.58
N LEU A 12 -0.54 -34.73 -12.27
CA LEU A 12 -1.87 -34.15 -12.47
C LEU A 12 -1.83 -33.28 -13.73
N SER A 13 -2.65 -33.59 -14.74
CA SER A 13 -2.76 -32.86 -16.00
C SER A 13 -4.17 -32.31 -16.20
N LEU A 14 -4.29 -31.06 -16.66
CA LEU A 14 -5.59 -30.46 -16.99
C LEU A 14 -5.93 -30.76 -18.44
N ASP A 15 -7.08 -31.40 -18.69
CA ASP A 15 -7.63 -31.54 -20.05
C ASP A 15 -8.27 -30.19 -20.48
N PRO A 16 -7.67 -29.45 -21.44
CA PRO A 16 -8.11 -28.11 -21.78
C PRO A 16 -9.52 -28.06 -22.39
N ALA A 17 -10.00 -29.17 -22.95
CA ALA A 17 -11.30 -29.24 -23.62
C ALA A 17 -12.45 -29.50 -22.64
N SER A 18 -12.20 -30.21 -21.54
CA SER A 18 -13.22 -30.59 -20.55
C SER A 18 -13.13 -29.80 -19.24
N GLY A 19 -12.00 -29.16 -18.96
CA GLY A 19 -11.75 -28.49 -17.69
C GLY A 19 -11.58 -29.46 -16.51
N ILE A 20 -11.44 -30.75 -16.81
CA ILE A 20 -11.32 -31.82 -15.82
C ILE A 20 -9.84 -32.16 -15.64
N TYR A 21 -9.37 -32.14 -14.39
CA TYR A 21 -8.03 -32.61 -14.04
C TYR A 21 -7.98 -34.14 -14.07
N ARG A 22 -7.03 -34.70 -14.83
CA ARG A 22 -6.72 -36.14 -14.86
C ARG A 22 -5.49 -36.41 -14.03
N LEU A 23 -5.56 -37.49 -13.27
CA LEU A 23 -4.48 -37.98 -12.43
C LEU A 23 -3.85 -39.19 -13.12
N GLU A 24 -2.62 -39.06 -13.61
CA GLU A 24 -1.83 -40.17 -14.12
C GLU A 24 -0.93 -40.71 -13.02
N VAL A 25 -1.29 -41.89 -12.52
CA VAL A 25 -0.52 -42.60 -11.49
C VAL A 25 0.60 -43.37 -12.19
N ALA A 26 1.85 -42.97 -11.97
CA ALA A 26 3.00 -43.61 -12.60
C ALA A 26 3.42 -44.93 -11.89
N ASP A 27 2.99 -45.15 -10.64
CA ASP A 27 3.41 -46.29 -9.81
C ASP A 27 2.24 -46.85 -8.96
N GLU A 28 2.01 -48.18 -9.02
CA GLU A 28 0.98 -48.90 -8.25
C GLU A 28 1.09 -48.70 -6.72
N SER A 29 2.27 -48.33 -6.23
CA SER A 29 2.52 -48.11 -4.80
C SER A 29 1.78 -46.89 -4.24
N PHE A 30 1.47 -45.88 -5.06
CA PHE A 30 0.65 -44.72 -4.66
C PHE A 30 -0.82 -45.11 -4.42
N ALA A 31 -1.38 -45.98 -5.28
CA ALA A 31 -2.76 -46.45 -5.18
C ALA A 31 -2.98 -47.33 -3.93
N ARG A 32 -1.98 -48.13 -3.52
CA ARG A 32 -2.04 -48.94 -2.29
C ARG A 32 -2.05 -48.10 -1.01
N LEU A 33 -1.48 -46.89 -1.05
CA LEU A 33 -1.35 -46.01 0.11
C LEU A 33 -2.67 -45.29 0.46
N LEU A 34 -3.54 -45.08 -0.53
CA LEU A 34 -4.83 -44.39 -0.39
C LEU A 34 -6.04 -45.32 -0.29
N ALA A 35 -5.89 -46.63 -0.55
CA ALA A 35 -6.90 -47.68 -0.36
C ALA A 35 -8.29 -47.45 -1.01
N VAL A 36 -8.39 -46.64 -2.08
CA VAL A 36 -9.65 -46.39 -2.83
C VAL A 36 -9.38 -46.39 -4.34
N PRO A 37 -10.24 -47.01 -5.19
CA PRO A 37 -10.15 -46.88 -6.64
C PRO A 37 -10.65 -45.50 -7.10
N PHE A 38 -9.83 -44.74 -7.82
CA PHE A 38 -10.16 -43.38 -8.29
C PHE A 38 -10.74 -43.38 -9.71
N SER A 39 -11.99 -42.93 -9.85
CA SER A 39 -12.57 -42.54 -11.14
C SER A 39 -13.73 -41.56 -10.92
N GLY A 40 -13.42 -40.27 -10.76
CA GLY A 40 -14.43 -39.24 -10.52
C GLY A 40 -13.86 -37.82 -10.45
N PRO A 41 -14.72 -36.78 -10.55
CA PRO A 41 -14.31 -35.38 -10.56
C PRO A 41 -13.66 -34.94 -9.23
N PHE A 42 -12.48 -34.31 -9.38
CA PHE A 42 -11.45 -33.78 -8.47
C PHE A 42 -11.74 -33.62 -6.96
N MET A 43 -12.97 -33.36 -6.52
CA MET A 43 -13.25 -32.88 -5.16
C MET A 43 -13.90 -33.92 -4.23
N GLN A 44 -14.68 -34.87 -4.75
CA GLN A 44 -15.44 -35.77 -3.88
C GLN A 44 -14.59 -36.96 -3.40
N ASP A 45 -13.68 -37.45 -4.25
CA ASP A 45 -12.96 -38.71 -4.01
C ASP A 45 -11.77 -38.55 -3.06
N TRP A 46 -11.15 -37.36 -2.98
CA TRP A 46 -9.98 -37.11 -2.12
C TRP A 46 -10.36 -36.91 -0.65
N HIS A 47 -11.54 -36.36 -0.38
CA HIS A 47 -12.08 -36.28 0.97
C HIS A 47 -12.44 -37.66 1.50
N ASN A 48 -13.02 -38.51 0.64
CA ASN A 48 -13.34 -39.91 0.96
C ASN A 48 -12.08 -40.77 1.16
N ALA A 49 -10.96 -40.41 0.52
CA ALA A 49 -9.65 -41.04 0.70
C ALA A 49 -8.88 -40.56 1.97
N GLY A 50 -9.49 -39.72 2.82
CA GLY A 50 -8.94 -39.37 4.13
C GLY A 50 -7.94 -38.23 4.18
N LEU A 51 -7.83 -37.41 3.11
CA LEU A 51 -7.01 -36.20 3.12
C LEU A 51 -7.74 -35.04 3.85
N PRO A 52 -7.06 -34.28 4.73
CA PRO A 52 -7.66 -33.13 5.42
C PRO A 52 -8.13 -32.05 4.44
N LEU A 53 -9.30 -31.46 4.68
CA LEU A 53 -9.93 -30.43 3.84
C LEU A 53 -8.98 -29.25 3.52
N LEU A 54 -8.14 -28.89 4.50
CA LEU A 54 -7.15 -27.82 4.39
C LEU A 54 -6.06 -28.10 3.33
N CYS A 55 -5.71 -29.37 3.11
CA CYS A 55 -4.73 -29.75 2.09
C CYS A 55 -5.32 -29.64 0.68
N THR A 56 -6.59 -30.05 0.52
CA THR A 56 -7.32 -29.94 -0.76
C THR A 56 -7.60 -28.48 -1.15
N GLU A 57 -7.83 -27.59 -0.18
CA GLU A 57 -7.99 -26.14 -0.45
C GLU A 57 -6.67 -25.48 -0.83
N ARG A 58 -5.56 -25.78 -0.13
CA ARG A 58 -4.24 -25.24 -0.49
C ARG A 58 -3.70 -25.76 -1.82
N LEU A 59 -3.96 -27.02 -2.16
CA LEU A 59 -3.66 -27.58 -3.48
C LEU A 59 -4.46 -26.87 -4.57
N ARG A 60 -5.74 -26.59 -4.31
CA ARG A 60 -6.60 -25.83 -5.22
C ARG A 60 -6.07 -24.41 -5.44
N ASP A 61 -5.77 -23.68 -4.36
CA ASP A 61 -5.23 -22.31 -4.46
C ASP A 61 -3.89 -22.27 -5.22
N ALA A 62 -3.06 -23.30 -5.09
CA ALA A 62 -1.79 -23.40 -5.82
C ALA A 62 -1.98 -23.71 -7.31
N ILE A 63 -3.00 -24.49 -7.66
CA ILE A 63 -3.31 -24.89 -9.04
C ILE A 63 -4.10 -23.78 -9.76
N GLU A 64 -5.04 -23.11 -9.09
CA GLU A 64 -5.92 -22.09 -9.67
C GLU A 64 -5.22 -20.74 -9.88
N ASN A 65 -4.20 -20.41 -9.08
CA ASN A 65 -3.48 -19.13 -9.17
C ASN A 65 -2.27 -19.13 -10.13
N GLN A 66 -1.98 -20.21 -10.87
CA GLN A 66 -0.86 -20.25 -11.81
C GLN A 66 -1.21 -20.87 -13.18
N SER A 67 -0.74 -20.21 -14.25
CA SER A 67 -0.99 -20.54 -15.65
C SER A 67 -0.15 -21.72 -16.17
N GLN A 68 -0.24 -22.88 -15.53
CA GLN A 68 0.46 -24.10 -15.95
C GLN A 68 -0.45 -25.33 -16.02
N LEU A 69 -0.19 -26.19 -17.01
CA LEU A 69 -1.06 -27.28 -17.44
C LEU A 69 -0.77 -28.65 -16.78
N ALA A 70 0.37 -28.80 -16.09
CA ALA A 70 0.77 -30.06 -15.46
C ALA A 70 1.61 -29.89 -14.19
N TRP A 71 1.31 -30.69 -13.17
CA TRP A 71 1.95 -30.67 -11.84
C TRP A 71 2.43 -32.06 -11.43
N GLN A 72 3.63 -32.15 -10.86
CA GLN A 72 4.19 -33.37 -10.28
C GLN A 72 4.03 -33.33 -8.76
N ILE A 73 3.49 -34.42 -8.20
CA ILE A 73 3.29 -34.61 -6.77
C ILE A 73 4.19 -35.76 -6.31
N GLU A 74 5.06 -35.47 -5.36
CA GLU A 74 6.00 -36.42 -4.76
C GLU A 74 5.67 -36.64 -3.28
N LEU A 75 5.50 -37.91 -2.90
CA LEU A 75 5.39 -38.35 -1.51
C LEU A 75 6.74 -38.91 -1.03
N GLY A 76 7.36 -38.23 -0.07
CA GLY A 76 8.58 -38.68 0.61
C GLY A 76 8.32 -39.20 2.03
N GLU A 77 9.16 -40.12 2.51
CA GLU A 77 9.20 -40.50 3.93
C GLU A 77 9.90 -39.40 4.76
N ALA A 78 9.28 -38.98 5.88
CA ALA A 78 9.93 -38.06 6.80
C ALA A 78 11.10 -38.74 7.53
N ALA A 79 12.19 -38.01 7.73
CA ALA A 79 13.49 -38.51 8.22
C ALA A 79 13.50 -39.09 9.65
N THR A 80 12.36 -39.23 10.33
CA THR A 80 12.25 -39.91 11.62
C THR A 80 11.00 -40.78 11.69
N ALA A 81 11.16 -42.02 12.17
CA ALA A 81 10.18 -43.12 12.19
C ALA A 81 8.87 -42.87 13.00
N ARG A 82 8.54 -41.61 13.33
CA ARG A 82 7.30 -41.22 14.03
C ARG A 82 6.58 -40.01 13.41
N GLN A 83 7.04 -39.46 12.29
CA GLN A 83 6.36 -38.36 11.60
C GLN A 83 6.02 -38.73 10.16
N GLY A 84 4.88 -38.24 9.66
CA GLY A 84 4.17 -38.74 8.48
C GLY A 84 4.85 -38.50 7.13
N TYR A 85 4.06 -38.59 6.05
CA TYR A 85 4.56 -38.37 4.69
C TYR A 85 4.74 -36.87 4.39
N LEU A 86 5.82 -36.53 3.69
CA LEU A 86 6.04 -35.20 3.14
C LEU A 86 5.44 -35.15 1.74
N LEU A 87 4.48 -34.25 1.52
CA LEU A 87 3.86 -34.05 0.20
C LEU A 87 4.47 -32.81 -0.44
N SER A 88 5.19 -33.00 -1.54
CA SER A 88 5.79 -31.91 -2.32
C SER A 88 5.09 -31.80 -3.67
N VAL A 89 4.74 -30.57 -4.03
CA VAL A 89 4.08 -30.24 -5.30
C VAL A 89 5.02 -29.34 -6.07
N SER A 90 5.38 -29.75 -7.27
CA SER A 90 6.25 -28.99 -8.16
C SER A 90 5.67 -28.93 -9.57
N PRO A 91 5.80 -27.79 -10.26
CA PRO A 91 5.41 -27.70 -11.65
C PRO A 91 6.25 -28.63 -12.53
N VAL A 92 5.63 -29.33 -13.49
CA VAL A 92 6.37 -30.15 -14.46
C VAL A 92 7.13 -29.19 -15.37
N ALA A 93 8.46 -29.19 -15.29
CA ALA A 93 9.29 -28.28 -16.07
C ALA A 93 9.07 -28.50 -17.58
N THR A 94 8.43 -27.55 -18.26
CA THR A 94 8.67 -27.31 -19.68
C THR A 94 10.12 -26.83 -19.83
N GLN A 95 10.81 -27.26 -20.90
CA GLN A 95 12.28 -27.20 -21.08
C GLN A 95 13.00 -25.83 -20.94
N GLU A 96 12.34 -24.76 -20.48
CA GLU A 96 12.93 -23.43 -20.34
C GLU A 96 12.43 -22.68 -19.07
N ALA A 97 12.88 -23.04 -17.86
CA ALA A 97 12.85 -22.16 -16.69
C ALA A 97 13.74 -22.68 -15.53
N PRO A 98 14.44 -21.80 -14.77
CA PRO A 98 15.35 -22.20 -13.69
C PRO A 98 14.63 -22.52 -12.36
N ALA A 99 15.21 -23.47 -11.62
CA ALA A 99 14.67 -24.20 -10.46
C ALA A 99 14.50 -23.40 -9.14
N ALA A 100 13.74 -22.31 -9.11
CA ALA A 100 13.63 -21.43 -7.94
C ALA A 100 12.27 -21.39 -7.20
N THR A 101 11.25 -22.15 -7.61
CA THR A 101 9.92 -22.09 -6.95
C THR A 101 9.39 -23.49 -6.61
N ALA A 102 9.93 -24.09 -5.55
CA ALA A 102 9.35 -25.28 -4.91
C ALA A 102 8.70 -24.88 -3.58
N THR A 103 7.37 -24.81 -3.55
CA THR A 103 6.61 -24.56 -2.32
C THR A 103 6.61 -25.84 -1.48
N ARG A 104 7.40 -25.87 -0.39
CA ARG A 104 7.44 -27.01 0.54
C ARG A 104 6.40 -26.83 1.64
N ALA A 105 5.43 -27.74 1.74
CA ALA A 105 4.47 -27.79 2.84
C ALA A 105 4.74 -29.04 3.71
N SER A 106 4.94 -28.85 5.02
CA SER A 106 5.03 -29.93 6.00
C SER A 106 3.69 -30.12 6.71
N VAL A 107 3.14 -31.32 6.70
CA VAL A 107 1.87 -31.65 7.38
C VAL A 107 2.16 -32.58 8.57
N LEU A 108 1.77 -32.14 9.77
CA LEU A 108 1.78 -32.98 10.98
C LEU A 108 0.59 -33.94 10.97
N ARG A 109 0.86 -35.21 11.29
CA ARG A 109 -0.12 -36.30 11.35
C ARG A 109 -1.11 -36.04 12.51
N SER A 110 -2.34 -35.63 12.22
CA SER A 110 -3.47 -35.91 13.11
C SER A 110 -4.18 -37.15 12.59
N VAL A 111 -3.66 -38.33 12.94
CA VAL A 111 -4.43 -39.57 12.78
C VAL A 111 -5.51 -39.55 13.85
N VAL A 112 -6.72 -39.14 13.47
CA VAL A 112 -7.91 -39.61 14.18
C VAL A 112 -8.21 -40.99 13.58
N THR A 113 -7.53 -42.00 14.10
CA THR A 113 -8.07 -43.36 14.03
C THR A 113 -9.33 -43.34 14.86
N PHE A 114 -10.50 -43.40 14.24
CA PHE A 114 -11.69 -43.98 14.88
C PHE A 114 -11.50 -45.51 14.96
N ALA A 115 -10.40 -45.93 15.60
CA ALA A 115 -10.44 -47.15 16.36
C ALA A 115 -11.08 -46.71 17.67
N SER A 116 -12.32 -47.13 17.92
CA SER A 116 -12.95 -47.04 19.23
C SER A 116 -12.05 -47.77 20.22
N ALA A 117 -11.07 -47.05 20.78
CA ALA A 117 -10.36 -47.48 21.97
C ALA A 117 -11.45 -47.79 23.00
N PRO A 118 -11.42 -48.97 23.66
CA PRO A 118 -12.44 -49.31 24.63
C PRO A 118 -12.50 -48.19 25.67
N VAL A 119 -13.68 -47.57 25.81
CA VAL A 119 -13.93 -46.51 26.79
C VAL A 119 -13.56 -47.08 28.15
N ARG A 120 -12.44 -46.62 28.72
CA ARG A 120 -12.04 -46.98 30.07
C ARG A 120 -12.88 -46.17 31.03
N TRP A 121 -13.90 -46.81 31.55
CA TRP A 121 -14.76 -46.22 32.56
C TRP A 121 -14.02 -46.10 33.90
N PRO A 122 -14.25 -45.03 34.68
CA PRO A 122 -13.79 -44.97 36.06
C PRO A 122 -14.45 -46.08 36.89
N ALA A 123 -13.66 -46.72 37.77
CA ALA A 123 -14.14 -47.74 38.69
C ALA A 123 -15.22 -47.16 39.61
N LEU A 124 -16.34 -47.89 39.79
CA LEU A 124 -17.30 -47.57 40.83
C LEU A 124 -16.59 -47.77 42.18
N ALA A 125 -16.52 -46.71 42.99
CA ALA A 125 -16.10 -46.86 44.38
C ALA A 125 -17.02 -47.89 45.04
N ALA A 126 -16.43 -48.88 45.72
CA ALA A 126 -17.18 -49.89 46.44
C ALA A 126 -18.13 -49.20 47.44
N GLN A 127 -19.43 -49.23 47.12
CA GLN A 127 -20.58 -48.91 47.97
C GLN A 127 -20.41 -47.70 48.92
N GLY A 128 -20.80 -46.51 48.44
CA GLY A 128 -21.38 -45.48 49.31
C GLY A 128 -22.84 -45.83 49.66
N PRO A 129 -23.36 -45.40 50.83
CA PRO A 129 -24.62 -45.92 51.37
C PRO A 129 -25.82 -45.42 50.56
N GLY A 130 -26.64 -46.37 50.08
CA GLY A 130 -28.05 -46.14 49.75
C GLY A 130 -28.35 -45.52 48.39
N ASN A 131 -28.28 -46.29 47.30
CA ASN A 131 -29.25 -46.13 46.22
C ASN A 131 -30.06 -47.42 46.11
N GLN A 132 -31.14 -47.52 46.90
CA GLN A 132 -32.06 -48.66 46.93
C GLN A 132 -32.92 -48.78 45.65
N ASP A 133 -32.77 -47.86 44.69
CA ASP A 133 -33.63 -47.74 43.50
C ASP A 133 -33.00 -48.26 42.19
N ASN A 134 -31.75 -48.74 42.20
CA ASN A 134 -31.18 -49.33 40.97
C ASN A 134 -31.82 -50.70 40.69
N LEU A 135 -32.46 -50.82 39.52
CA LEU A 135 -33.06 -52.07 39.07
C LEU A 135 -31.98 -53.16 38.94
N HIS A 136 -32.12 -54.21 39.76
CA HIS A 136 -31.26 -55.39 39.78
C HIS A 136 -32.00 -56.58 39.19
N VAL A 137 -31.42 -57.22 38.19
CA VAL A 137 -32.01 -58.38 37.51
C VAL A 137 -31.03 -59.53 37.52
N GLU A 138 -31.37 -60.57 38.26
CA GLU A 138 -30.68 -61.86 38.16
C GLU A 138 -31.15 -62.61 36.92
N PHE A 139 -30.24 -63.32 36.27
CA PHE A 139 -30.55 -64.12 35.09
C PHE A 139 -29.70 -65.39 35.02
N ALA A 140 -30.14 -66.32 34.16
CA ALA A 140 -29.38 -67.50 33.82
C ALA A 140 -29.37 -67.73 32.30
N LEU A 141 -28.27 -68.31 31.80
CA LEU A 141 -28.07 -68.62 30.38
C LEU A 141 -27.72 -70.09 30.17
N ASP A 142 -28.07 -70.63 29.00
CA ASP A 142 -27.65 -71.96 28.54
C ASP A 142 -26.24 -71.95 27.91
N ALA A 143 -25.85 -73.08 27.31
CA ALA A 143 -24.55 -73.24 26.66
C ALA A 143 -24.40 -72.36 25.41
N GLU A 144 -25.52 -72.04 24.75
CA GLU A 144 -25.63 -71.19 23.57
C GLU A 144 -25.75 -69.69 23.91
N LEU A 145 -25.74 -69.34 25.20
CA LEU A 145 -25.90 -67.99 25.75
C LEU A 145 -27.26 -67.35 25.43
N GLN A 146 -28.31 -68.18 25.45
CA GLN A 146 -29.69 -67.74 25.40
C GLN A 146 -30.26 -67.61 26.81
N TRP A 147 -31.20 -66.68 27.00
CA TRP A 147 -31.84 -66.46 28.29
C TRP A 147 -32.68 -67.67 28.70
N THR A 148 -32.37 -68.31 29.82
CA THR A 148 -33.15 -69.43 30.37
C THR A 148 -33.92 -69.04 31.63
N GLN A 149 -33.43 -68.06 32.38
CA GLN A 149 -34.12 -67.47 33.53
C GLN A 149 -33.89 -65.97 33.56
N LEU A 150 -34.93 -65.21 33.91
CA LEU A 150 -34.91 -63.75 34.02
C LEU A 150 -35.70 -63.33 35.26
N GLY A 151 -35.08 -62.51 36.11
CA GLY A 151 -35.70 -61.99 37.32
C GLY A 151 -36.83 -61.00 37.06
N HIS A 152 -37.65 -60.75 38.08
CA HIS A 152 -38.90 -59.98 37.97
C HIS A 152 -38.71 -58.52 37.51
N ALA A 153 -37.55 -57.91 37.77
CA ALA A 153 -37.26 -56.54 37.35
C ALA A 153 -36.84 -56.41 35.86
N TRP A 154 -36.76 -57.52 35.10
CA TRP A 154 -36.36 -57.52 33.68
C TRP A 154 -37.23 -56.63 32.79
N GLN A 155 -38.55 -56.71 32.98
CA GLN A 155 -39.50 -55.93 32.19
C GLN A 155 -39.40 -54.44 32.50
N GLN A 156 -39.10 -54.07 33.75
CA GLN A 156 -38.89 -52.67 34.13
C GLN A 156 -37.56 -52.14 33.57
N LEU A 157 -36.52 -52.99 33.53
CA LEU A 157 -35.20 -52.62 33.02
C LEU A 157 -35.17 -52.42 31.49
N THR A 158 -35.79 -53.35 30.75
CA THR A 158 -35.64 -53.45 29.28
C THR A 158 -36.91 -53.10 28.51
N GLY A 159 -38.08 -53.13 29.14
CA GLY A 159 -39.38 -52.99 28.48
C GLY A 159 -39.87 -54.27 27.76
N TYR A 160 -39.06 -55.32 27.68
CA TYR A 160 -39.46 -56.63 27.17
C TYR A 160 -40.00 -57.50 28.29
N THR A 161 -41.09 -58.23 28.04
CA THR A 161 -41.55 -59.23 29.00
C THR A 161 -40.55 -60.39 29.07
N PRO A 162 -40.37 -61.06 30.23
CA PRO A 162 -39.47 -62.21 30.31
C PRO A 162 -39.77 -63.29 29.26
N GLN A 163 -41.05 -63.52 28.96
CA GLN A 163 -41.47 -64.51 27.95
C GLN A 163 -41.01 -64.17 26.52
N GLU A 164 -40.94 -62.89 26.16
CA GLU A 164 -40.43 -62.43 24.85
C GLU A 164 -38.90 -62.57 24.74
N SER A 165 -38.19 -62.52 25.88
CA SER A 165 -36.72 -62.56 25.91
C SER A 165 -36.14 -63.96 26.13
N LEU A 166 -36.86 -64.85 26.80
CA LEU A 166 -36.42 -66.24 27.03
C LEU A 166 -36.18 -66.97 25.68
N GLY A 167 -35.08 -67.74 25.59
CA GLY A 167 -34.67 -68.44 24.38
C GLY A 167 -34.03 -67.56 23.29
N THR A 168 -33.90 -66.25 23.52
CA THR A 168 -33.17 -65.37 22.60
C THR A 168 -31.70 -65.21 23.04
N PRO A 169 -30.74 -65.09 22.10
CA PRO A 169 -29.36 -64.78 22.43
C PRO A 169 -29.21 -63.41 23.10
N VAL A 170 -28.38 -63.31 24.15
CA VAL A 170 -28.05 -62.03 24.82
C VAL A 170 -27.61 -60.95 23.82
N ALA A 171 -26.86 -61.33 22.79
CA ALA A 171 -26.33 -60.42 21.77
C ALA A 171 -27.41 -59.64 20.99
N HIS A 172 -28.64 -60.16 20.88
CA HIS A 172 -29.73 -59.46 20.17
C HIS A 172 -30.20 -58.20 20.91
N MET A 173 -29.98 -58.15 22.23
CA MET A 173 -30.38 -57.02 23.05
C MET A 173 -29.21 -56.09 23.37
N VAL A 174 -27.99 -56.44 22.97
CA VAL A 174 -26.80 -55.59 23.11
C VAL A 174 -26.75 -54.63 21.93
N HIS A 175 -26.64 -53.33 22.22
CA HIS A 175 -26.49 -52.31 21.19
C HIS A 175 -25.23 -52.59 20.35
N PRO A 176 -25.21 -52.32 19.02
CA PRO A 176 -24.08 -52.64 18.15
C PRO A 176 -22.70 -52.20 18.68
N ASN A 177 -22.63 -50.99 19.25
CA ASN A 177 -21.39 -50.44 19.86
C ASN A 177 -20.90 -51.20 21.12
N GLY A 178 -21.72 -52.07 21.71
CA GLY A 178 -21.38 -52.90 22.86
C GLY A 178 -21.05 -54.36 22.52
N LEU A 179 -21.21 -54.78 21.25
CA LEU A 179 -21.03 -56.18 20.83
C LEU A 179 -19.60 -56.68 21.04
N GLN A 180 -18.60 -55.83 20.78
CA GLN A 180 -17.19 -56.19 21.00
C GLN A 180 -16.90 -56.42 22.49
N THR A 181 -17.44 -55.57 23.37
CA THR A 181 -17.33 -55.71 24.81
C THR A 181 -18.00 -57.00 25.30
N TRP A 182 -19.15 -57.35 24.73
CA TRP A 182 -19.85 -58.61 24.98
C TRP A 182 -19.03 -59.84 24.55
N GLN A 183 -18.40 -59.78 23.36
CA GLN A 183 -17.53 -60.85 22.87
C GLN A 183 -16.33 -61.09 23.81
N THR A 184 -15.66 -60.01 24.24
CA THR A 184 -14.53 -60.11 25.18
C THR A 184 -14.97 -60.70 26.53
N LEU A 185 -16.15 -60.31 27.03
CA LEU A 185 -16.69 -60.87 28.27
C LEU A 185 -16.93 -62.37 28.12
N LYS A 186 -17.60 -62.80 27.04
CA LYS A 186 -17.87 -64.21 26.71
C LYS A 186 -16.60 -65.04 26.69
N GLU A 187 -15.56 -64.58 25.99
CA GLU A 187 -14.28 -65.28 25.90
C GLU A 187 -13.60 -65.40 27.27
N SER A 188 -13.58 -64.30 28.05
CA SER A 188 -12.96 -64.29 29.37
C SER A 188 -13.62 -65.26 30.36
N THR A 189 -14.95 -65.42 30.26
CA THR A 189 -15.72 -66.36 31.09
C THR A 189 -15.51 -67.81 30.69
N GLN A 190 -15.33 -68.12 29.40
CA GLN A 190 -15.09 -69.49 28.90
C GLN A 190 -13.70 -70.03 29.31
N LEU A 191 -12.71 -69.16 29.46
CA LEU A 191 -11.32 -69.50 29.81
C LEU A 191 -11.09 -69.88 31.29
N GLY A 192 -12.13 -70.06 32.09
CA GLY A 192 -12.04 -70.69 33.41
C GLY A 192 -11.38 -69.87 34.52
N LYS A 193 -11.13 -68.58 34.32
CA LYS A 193 -10.77 -67.65 35.41
C LYS A 193 -12.03 -67.34 36.21
N GLY A 194 -12.18 -68.00 37.36
CA GLY A 194 -13.30 -67.77 38.29
C GLY A 194 -13.53 -66.28 38.55
N THR A 195 -14.80 -65.88 38.54
CA THR A 195 -15.33 -64.49 38.56
C THR A 195 -14.88 -63.62 37.39
N ALA A 196 -15.73 -63.47 36.37
CA ALA A 196 -15.56 -62.38 35.41
C ALA A 196 -15.88 -61.05 36.10
N GLY A 197 -14.98 -60.08 35.94
CA GLY A 197 -15.20 -58.72 36.42
C GLY A 197 -16.48 -58.13 35.82
N ARG A 198 -17.20 -57.33 36.62
CA ARG A 198 -18.40 -56.63 36.16
C ARG A 198 -18.06 -55.73 34.97
N THR A 199 -18.85 -55.81 33.91
CA THR A 199 -18.62 -55.06 32.67
C THR A 199 -19.86 -54.26 32.30
N ARG A 200 -19.67 -53.01 31.87
CA ARG A 200 -20.80 -52.15 31.45
C ARG A 200 -21.12 -52.38 29.99
N LEU A 201 -22.40 -52.64 29.73
CA LEU A 201 -22.92 -52.95 28.40
C LEU A 201 -24.17 -52.09 28.12
N PRO A 202 -24.28 -51.50 26.93
CA PRO A 202 -25.51 -50.85 26.49
C PRO A 202 -26.49 -51.90 25.95
N LEU A 203 -27.66 -52.02 26.58
CA LEU A 203 -28.79 -52.80 26.08
C LEU A 203 -29.78 -51.90 25.35
N VAL A 204 -30.43 -52.44 24.32
CA VAL A 204 -31.52 -51.79 23.60
C VAL A 204 -32.84 -52.17 24.26
N ARG A 205 -33.60 -51.15 24.69
CA ARG A 205 -34.95 -51.27 25.23
C ARG A 205 -35.97 -51.47 24.12
N ARG A 206 -37.17 -51.94 24.47
CA ARG A 206 -38.28 -52.18 23.52
C ARG A 206 -38.72 -50.93 22.75
N ASP A 207 -38.59 -49.75 23.36
CA ASP A 207 -38.90 -48.46 22.75
C ASP A 207 -37.77 -47.92 21.83
N GLY A 208 -36.69 -48.69 21.66
CA GLY A 208 -35.50 -48.29 20.90
C GLY A 208 -34.51 -47.45 21.72
N GLY A 209 -34.80 -47.14 22.98
CA GLY A 209 -33.90 -46.44 23.90
C GLY A 209 -32.73 -47.30 24.34
N ILE A 210 -31.66 -46.68 24.84
CA ILE A 210 -30.48 -47.39 25.37
C ILE A 210 -30.52 -47.39 26.89
N CYS A 211 -30.38 -48.57 27.48
CA CYS A 211 -30.19 -48.78 28.92
C CYS A 211 -28.76 -49.26 29.16
N TRP A 212 -28.01 -48.56 30.01
CA TRP A 212 -26.68 -49.01 30.41
C TRP A 212 -26.79 -49.92 31.61
N VAL A 213 -26.27 -51.13 31.48
CA VAL A 213 -26.27 -52.13 32.56
C VAL A 213 -24.85 -52.51 32.91
N GLU A 214 -24.61 -52.73 34.20
CA GLU A 214 -23.40 -53.37 34.69
C GLU A 214 -23.67 -54.87 34.88
N LEU A 215 -23.07 -55.68 34.01
CA LEU A 215 -23.26 -57.11 33.88
C LEU A 215 -22.16 -57.88 34.63
N GLY A 216 -22.56 -58.70 35.59
CA GLY A 216 -21.76 -59.77 36.17
C GLY A 216 -22.14 -61.12 35.55
N LEU A 217 -21.16 -61.95 35.19
CA LEU A 217 -21.41 -63.28 34.64
C LEU A 217 -20.46 -64.32 35.26
N VAL A 218 -21.02 -65.42 35.76
CA VAL A 218 -20.27 -66.50 36.43
C VAL A 218 -20.73 -67.85 35.88
N LYS A 219 -19.79 -68.78 35.69
CA LYS A 219 -20.10 -70.15 35.30
C LYS A 219 -20.71 -70.90 36.48
N ALA A 220 -21.87 -71.52 36.29
CA ALA A 220 -22.46 -72.36 37.33
C ALA A 220 -21.63 -73.64 37.50
N ARG A 221 -21.32 -74.04 38.74
CA ARG A 221 -20.77 -75.38 39.03
C ARG A 221 -21.94 -76.37 39.01
N SER A 222 -21.89 -77.36 38.11
CA SER A 222 -22.83 -78.47 38.11
C SER A 222 -22.21 -79.66 38.86
N ASP A 223 -22.95 -80.20 39.84
CA ASP A 223 -22.57 -81.40 40.61
C ASP A 223 -23.27 -82.68 40.09
N SER A 224 -23.87 -82.68 38.89
CA SER A 224 -24.47 -83.90 38.31
C SER A 224 -24.45 -83.91 36.77
N PRO A 225 -23.94 -84.96 36.09
CA PRO A 225 -23.78 -84.95 34.62
C PRO A 225 -25.04 -85.33 33.81
N THR A 226 -26.23 -85.42 34.41
CA THR A 226 -27.43 -85.94 33.71
C THR A 226 -28.67 -85.05 33.85
N ARG A 227 -28.66 -83.89 33.18
CA ARG A 227 -29.85 -83.22 32.62
C ARG A 227 -29.42 -82.08 31.68
N SER A 228 -29.76 -82.16 30.39
CA SER A 228 -29.41 -81.15 29.36
C SER A 228 -30.24 -79.86 29.42
N GLN A 229 -30.70 -79.46 30.60
CA GLN A 229 -31.55 -78.27 30.83
C GLN A 229 -31.15 -77.49 32.09
N GLU A 230 -29.96 -77.72 32.64
CA GLU A 230 -29.44 -76.87 33.73
C GLU A 230 -28.72 -75.64 33.16
N PRO A 231 -28.94 -74.44 33.74
CA PRO A 231 -28.26 -73.23 33.28
C PRO A 231 -26.74 -73.32 33.48
N LEU A 232 -25.98 -73.06 32.42
CA LEU A 232 -24.52 -73.13 32.43
C LEU A 232 -23.88 -71.85 32.98
N TRP A 233 -24.57 -70.72 32.86
CA TRP A 233 -24.12 -69.42 33.35
C TRP A 233 -25.21 -68.76 34.20
N LYS A 234 -24.79 -68.08 35.26
CA LYS A 234 -25.64 -67.21 36.09
C LYS A 234 -25.00 -65.85 36.19
N GLY A 235 -25.81 -64.82 36.24
CA GLY A 235 -25.31 -63.46 36.33
C GLY A 235 -26.35 -62.50 36.84
N ASP A 236 -25.91 -61.26 37.00
CA ASP A 236 -26.75 -60.17 37.44
C ASP A 236 -26.50 -58.91 36.62
N LEU A 237 -27.56 -58.13 36.45
CA LEU A 237 -27.60 -56.87 35.74
C LEU A 237 -28.01 -55.77 36.71
N VAL A 238 -27.23 -54.70 36.80
CA VAL A 238 -27.60 -53.48 37.55
C VAL A 238 -27.79 -52.35 36.55
N ASP A 239 -28.91 -51.62 36.61
CA ASP A 239 -29.07 -50.38 35.84
C ASP A 239 -28.06 -49.32 36.33
N VAL A 240 -27.25 -48.82 35.40
CA VAL A 240 -26.28 -47.73 35.63
C VAL A 240 -26.50 -46.56 34.66
N SER A 241 -27.69 -46.47 34.06
CA SER A 241 -28.03 -45.47 33.04
C SER A 241 -27.90 -44.03 33.54
N GLU A 242 -28.34 -43.72 34.76
CA GLU A 242 -28.20 -42.37 35.34
C GLU A 242 -26.74 -42.01 35.60
N TYR A 243 -25.96 -42.96 36.11
CA TYR A 243 -24.53 -42.78 36.35
C TYR A 243 -23.78 -42.48 35.05
N VAL A 244 -24.05 -43.26 33.99
CA VAL A 244 -23.45 -43.04 32.67
C VAL A 244 -23.87 -41.70 32.07
N ARG A 245 -25.15 -41.31 32.18
CA ARG A 245 -25.63 -39.99 31.73
C ARG A 245 -24.98 -38.84 32.46
N GLY A 246 -24.86 -38.91 33.79
CA GLY A 246 -24.17 -37.90 34.60
C GLY A 246 -22.72 -37.75 34.17
N TRP A 247 -22.00 -38.87 34.04
CA TRP A 247 -20.60 -38.87 33.59
C TRP A 247 -20.44 -38.32 32.16
N GLN A 248 -21.32 -38.70 31.21
CA GLN A 248 -21.30 -38.18 29.85
C GLN A 248 -21.56 -36.68 29.81
N LEU A 249 -22.51 -36.17 30.60
CA LEU A 249 -22.80 -34.74 30.67
C LEU A 249 -21.62 -33.94 31.22
N HIS A 250 -20.96 -34.43 32.28
CA HIS A 250 -19.73 -33.82 32.79
C HIS A 250 -18.62 -33.81 31.73
N ARG A 251 -18.44 -34.92 31.00
CA ARG A 251 -17.44 -35.03 29.93
C ARG A 251 -17.70 -34.09 28.76
N VAL A 252 -18.96 -33.93 28.35
CA VAL A 252 -19.36 -33.00 27.27
C VAL A 252 -19.10 -31.56 27.69
N ARG A 253 -19.33 -31.20 28.96
CA ARG A 253 -19.02 -29.86 29.48
C ARG A 253 -17.53 -29.54 29.42
N GLU A 254 -16.66 -30.48 29.83
CA GLU A 254 -15.21 -30.32 29.70
C GLU A 254 -14.78 -30.17 28.23
N LEU A 255 -15.28 -31.05 27.36
CA LEU A 255 -14.96 -30.99 25.92
C LEU A 255 -15.46 -29.70 25.26
N ALA A 256 -16.58 -29.15 25.71
CA ALA A 256 -17.11 -27.88 25.20
C ALA A 256 -16.18 -26.70 25.50
N PHE A 257 -15.50 -26.69 26.65
CA PHE A 257 -14.48 -25.68 26.97
C PHE A 257 -13.20 -25.88 26.14
N ASP A 258 -12.80 -27.14 25.90
CA ASP A 258 -11.61 -27.47 25.10
C ASP A 258 -11.76 -27.21 23.60
N GLN A 259 -12.98 -27.32 23.07
CA GLN A 259 -13.28 -27.04 21.66
C GLN A 259 -13.57 -25.57 21.35
N ALA A 260 -13.76 -24.71 22.37
CA ALA A 260 -13.96 -23.29 22.14
C ALA A 260 -12.76 -22.69 21.40
N SER A 261 -13.00 -21.91 20.33
CA SER A 261 -11.93 -21.28 19.54
C SER A 261 -11.14 -20.21 20.30
N ASN A 262 -11.76 -19.62 21.32
CA ASN A 262 -11.12 -18.64 22.19
C ASN A 262 -10.32 -19.34 23.29
N GLY A 263 -9.22 -18.70 23.71
CA GLY A 263 -8.52 -19.08 24.93
C GLY A 263 -9.44 -18.91 26.13
N VAL A 264 -9.50 -19.92 26.98
CA VAL A 264 -10.24 -19.88 28.24
C VAL A 264 -9.27 -20.21 29.36
N VAL A 265 -9.29 -19.37 30.39
CA VAL A 265 -8.50 -19.51 31.60
C VAL A 265 -9.41 -19.34 32.80
N ILE A 266 -9.23 -20.18 33.82
CA ILE A 266 -9.90 -20.03 35.11
C ILE A 266 -8.82 -19.84 36.17
N THR A 267 -8.97 -18.80 36.99
CA THR A 267 -8.11 -18.54 38.14
C THR A 267 -8.89 -18.71 39.43
N ASP A 268 -8.21 -19.19 40.47
CA ASP A 268 -8.78 -19.31 41.81
C ASP A 268 -8.48 -18.03 42.60
N HIS A 269 -9.53 -17.28 42.94
CA HIS A 269 -9.42 -16.01 43.68
C HIS A 269 -9.27 -16.22 45.19
N THR A 270 -9.48 -17.44 45.69
CA THR A 270 -9.32 -17.77 47.11
C THR A 270 -7.86 -18.02 47.49
N LEU A 271 -6.99 -18.25 46.51
CA LEU A 271 -5.56 -18.51 46.71
C LEU A 271 -4.69 -17.25 46.49
N PRO A 272 -3.62 -17.04 47.29
CA PRO A 272 -2.72 -15.91 47.12
C PRO A 272 -2.08 -15.90 45.73
N GLY A 273 -2.13 -14.75 45.05
CA GLY A 273 -1.55 -14.58 43.71
C GLY A 273 -2.46 -14.97 42.55
N GLU A 274 -3.71 -15.36 42.83
CA GLU A 274 -4.75 -15.69 41.84
C GLU A 274 -4.27 -16.69 40.77
N PRO A 275 -3.81 -17.89 41.19
CA PRO A 275 -3.20 -18.85 40.30
C PRO A 275 -4.20 -19.38 39.27
N ILE A 276 -3.69 -19.65 38.07
CA ILE A 276 -4.41 -20.37 37.03
C ILE A 276 -4.64 -21.82 37.48
N VAL A 277 -5.92 -22.22 37.53
CA VAL A 277 -6.35 -23.58 37.88
C VAL A 277 -6.89 -24.37 36.69
N TYR A 278 -7.14 -23.70 35.57
CA TYR A 278 -7.52 -24.36 34.31
C TYR A 278 -7.17 -23.48 33.11
N VAL A 279 -6.71 -24.13 32.04
CA VAL A 279 -6.56 -23.53 30.71
C VAL A 279 -7.07 -24.51 29.66
N ASN A 280 -7.68 -24.00 28.59
CA ASN A 280 -8.10 -24.82 27.47
C ASN A 280 -6.99 -24.92 26.39
N GLN A 281 -7.21 -25.79 25.39
CA GLN A 281 -6.25 -25.98 24.30
C GLN A 281 -6.05 -24.71 23.44
N SER A 282 -7.09 -23.88 23.28
CA SER A 282 -6.99 -22.63 22.53
C SER A 282 -6.08 -21.63 23.20
N PHE A 283 -6.09 -21.52 24.53
CA PHE A 283 -5.16 -20.66 25.27
C PHE A 283 -3.71 -21.07 24.99
N CYS A 284 -3.43 -22.37 25.00
CA CYS A 284 -2.11 -22.91 24.71
C CYS A 284 -1.68 -22.61 23.25
N ARG A 285 -2.60 -22.74 22.30
CA ARG A 285 -2.34 -22.38 20.89
C ARG A 285 -2.07 -20.90 20.70
N ILE A 286 -2.87 -20.02 21.32
CA ILE A 286 -2.73 -18.57 21.23
C ILE A 286 -1.41 -18.16 21.86
N THR A 287 -1.11 -18.59 23.08
CA THR A 287 0.04 -18.08 23.83
C THR A 287 1.36 -18.81 23.54
N GLY A 288 1.28 -20.05 23.06
CA GLY A 288 2.44 -20.93 22.80
C GLY A 288 2.98 -21.65 24.04
N TYR A 289 2.36 -21.47 25.22
CA TYR A 289 2.73 -22.17 26.45
C TYR A 289 1.96 -23.48 26.61
N SER A 290 2.59 -24.48 27.26
CA SER A 290 1.90 -25.72 27.62
C SER A 290 1.09 -25.54 28.91
N PRO A 291 0.07 -26.37 29.17
CA PRO A 291 -0.66 -26.34 30.44
C PRO A 291 0.26 -26.48 31.65
N GLU A 292 1.24 -27.38 31.60
CA GLU A 292 2.18 -27.64 32.70
C GLU A 292 3.03 -26.42 33.07
N GLU A 293 3.30 -25.52 32.11
CA GLU A 293 4.11 -24.32 32.33
C GLU A 293 3.32 -23.17 32.98
N VAL A 294 1.99 -23.14 32.80
CA VAL A 294 1.14 -22.00 33.17
C VAL A 294 0.28 -22.25 34.40
N MET A 295 0.02 -23.52 34.72
CA MET A 295 -0.78 -23.89 35.90
C MET A 295 -0.08 -23.42 37.18
N GLY A 296 -0.84 -22.77 38.07
CA GLY A 296 -0.31 -22.19 39.31
C GLY A 296 0.31 -20.80 39.17
N LEU A 297 0.49 -20.27 37.95
CA LEU A 297 0.99 -18.91 37.73
C LEU A 297 -0.14 -17.89 37.66
N SER A 298 0.19 -16.61 37.87
CA SER A 298 -0.71 -15.48 37.61
C SER A 298 -0.74 -15.15 36.11
N CYS A 299 -1.92 -14.96 35.51
CA CYS A 299 -2.07 -14.58 34.09
C CYS A 299 -1.30 -13.32 33.67
N SER A 300 -0.84 -12.50 34.61
CA SER A 300 -0.01 -11.32 34.36
C SER A 300 1.34 -11.63 33.69
N PHE A 301 1.81 -12.90 33.70
CA PHE A 301 3.05 -13.29 33.03
C PHE A 301 3.04 -12.98 31.52
N LEU A 302 1.87 -13.01 30.87
CA LEU A 302 1.72 -12.71 29.43
C LEU A 302 1.98 -11.24 29.09
N GLN A 303 1.99 -10.33 30.07
CA GLN A 303 2.21 -8.90 29.83
C GLN A 303 3.69 -8.57 29.54
N GLY A 304 4.63 -9.45 29.89
CA GLY A 304 6.06 -9.24 29.61
C GLY A 304 6.59 -7.92 30.18
N SER A 305 7.14 -7.06 29.32
CA SER A 305 7.63 -5.72 29.65
C SER A 305 6.53 -4.64 29.73
N GLU A 306 5.31 -4.92 29.31
CA GLU A 306 4.20 -3.97 29.17
C GLU A 306 3.20 -4.06 30.33
N LYS A 307 3.72 -4.11 31.56
CA LYS A 307 2.89 -4.28 32.78
C LYS A 307 2.14 -3.02 33.21
N ASP A 308 2.64 -1.84 32.82
CA ASP A 308 2.12 -0.54 33.26
C ASP A 308 1.15 0.14 32.29
N GLN A 309 0.65 -0.60 31.29
CA GLN A 309 -0.34 -0.08 30.34
C GLN A 309 -1.64 0.36 31.04
N PRO A 310 -2.30 1.44 30.59
CA PRO A 310 -3.52 1.97 31.22
C PRO A 310 -4.61 0.90 31.42
N GLU A 311 -4.80 0.03 30.44
CA GLU A 311 -5.79 -1.02 30.41
C GLU A 311 -5.51 -2.11 31.46
N ALA A 312 -4.24 -2.35 31.82
CA ALA A 312 -3.89 -3.28 32.89
C ALA A 312 -4.26 -2.74 34.28
N ARG A 313 -4.23 -1.41 34.47
CA ARG A 313 -4.70 -0.77 35.71
C ARG A 313 -6.21 -0.90 35.85
N LEU A 314 -6.94 -0.63 34.76
CA LEU A 314 -8.40 -0.80 34.69
C LEU A 314 -8.82 -2.25 34.97
N LEU A 315 -8.04 -3.23 34.49
CA LEU A 315 -8.22 -4.63 34.81
C LEU A 315 -8.04 -4.90 36.32
N GLY A 316 -6.95 -4.42 36.91
CA GLY A 316 -6.68 -4.60 38.35
C GLY A 316 -7.69 -3.92 39.27
N GLU A 317 -8.30 -2.81 38.85
CA GLU A 317 -9.43 -2.18 39.54
C GLU A 317 -10.70 -3.04 39.43
N ALA A 318 -11.03 -3.53 38.23
CA ALA A 318 -12.20 -4.37 38.00
C ALA A 318 -12.18 -5.67 38.83
N LEU A 319 -11.01 -6.29 38.94
CA LEU A 319 -10.83 -7.51 39.73
C LEU A 319 -11.00 -7.25 41.23
N ARG A 320 -10.51 -6.11 41.75
CA ARG A 320 -10.74 -5.71 43.16
C ARG A 320 -12.20 -5.42 43.47
N GLU A 321 -12.92 -4.84 42.52
CA GLU A 321 -14.35 -4.53 42.65
C GLU A 321 -15.26 -5.72 42.39
N GLY A 322 -14.72 -6.83 41.86
CA GLY A 322 -15.51 -8.02 41.52
C GLY A 322 -16.49 -7.81 40.38
N ARG A 323 -16.10 -7.01 39.37
CA ARG A 323 -16.90 -6.70 38.17
C ARG A 323 -16.33 -7.36 36.91
N SER A 324 -17.20 -7.67 35.96
CA SER A 324 -16.75 -8.09 34.62
C SER A 324 -16.08 -6.93 33.88
N ILE A 325 -15.09 -7.25 33.04
CA ILE A 325 -14.40 -6.25 32.21
C ILE A 325 -14.02 -6.85 30.85
N ASN A 326 -14.03 -6.02 29.82
CA ASN A 326 -13.46 -6.31 28.51
C ASN A 326 -12.34 -5.29 28.25
N VAL A 327 -11.12 -5.75 28.02
CA VAL A 327 -9.94 -4.93 27.74
C VAL A 327 -9.16 -5.51 26.58
N LEU A 328 -8.46 -4.65 25.87
CA LEU A 328 -7.50 -5.04 24.84
C LEU A 328 -6.09 -4.77 25.40
N LEU A 329 -5.34 -5.83 25.66
CA LEU A 329 -4.02 -5.75 26.28
C LEU A 329 -2.93 -6.12 25.28
N LYS A 330 -1.79 -5.44 25.37
CA LYS A 330 -0.58 -5.87 24.69
C LYS A 330 0.05 -7.01 25.49
N ASN A 331 0.15 -8.20 24.90
CA ASN A 331 0.72 -9.40 25.51
C ASN A 331 1.79 -10.00 24.60
N PHE A 332 2.52 -10.99 25.11
CA PHE A 332 3.61 -11.64 24.42
C PHE A 332 3.44 -13.15 24.42
N HIS A 333 3.65 -13.75 23.26
CA HIS A 333 3.73 -15.20 23.12
C HIS A 333 5.01 -15.73 23.77
N LYS A 334 5.11 -17.06 23.93
CA LYS A 334 6.30 -17.73 24.47
C LYS A 334 7.60 -17.43 23.71
N ASN A 335 7.52 -17.25 22.40
CA ASN A 335 8.66 -16.90 21.54
C ASN A 335 9.07 -15.41 21.63
N GLY A 336 8.35 -14.60 22.43
CA GLY A 336 8.58 -13.17 22.59
C GLY A 336 7.89 -12.28 21.56
N SER A 337 7.16 -12.81 20.57
CA SER A 337 6.39 -11.97 19.65
C SER A 337 5.20 -11.32 20.36
N MET A 338 4.90 -10.09 19.98
CA MET A 338 3.79 -9.33 20.55
C MET A 338 2.46 -9.71 19.89
N PHE A 339 1.40 -9.80 20.69
CA PHE A 339 0.02 -9.89 20.21
C PHE A 339 -0.93 -9.04 21.04
N TRP A 340 -2.00 -8.60 20.40
CA TRP A 340 -3.12 -7.91 21.02
C TRP A 340 -4.11 -8.91 21.57
N ASN A 341 -4.14 -9.06 22.89
CA ASN A 341 -5.05 -9.94 23.60
C ASN A 341 -6.36 -9.21 23.92
N GLN A 342 -7.44 -9.55 23.22
CA GLN A 342 -8.78 -9.15 23.63
C GLN A 342 -9.24 -10.05 24.78
N LEU A 343 -9.18 -9.51 25.99
CA LEU A 343 -9.43 -10.22 27.23
C LEU A 343 -10.77 -9.80 27.83
N ASN A 344 -11.67 -10.77 28.01
CA ASN A 344 -12.88 -10.62 28.79
C ASN A 344 -12.76 -11.41 30.08
N ILE A 345 -12.84 -10.76 31.24
CA ILE A 345 -12.87 -11.43 32.54
C ILE A 345 -14.25 -11.30 33.17
N SER A 346 -14.77 -12.40 33.72
CA SER A 346 -16.00 -12.43 34.50
C SER A 346 -15.82 -13.19 35.82
N PRO A 347 -16.29 -12.63 36.96
CA PRO A 347 -16.25 -13.31 38.26
C PRO A 347 -17.26 -14.47 38.32
N MET A 348 -16.86 -15.58 38.94
CA MET A 348 -17.75 -16.67 39.33
C MET A 348 -18.02 -16.60 40.82
N ARG A 349 -19.30 -16.57 41.18
CA ARG A 349 -19.77 -16.51 42.56
C ARG A 349 -20.29 -17.85 43.00
N ASP A 350 -19.98 -18.23 44.23
CA ASP A 350 -20.60 -19.38 44.87
C ASP A 350 -22.12 -19.12 45.04
N PRO A 351 -23.00 -20.03 44.56
CA PRO A 351 -24.45 -19.83 44.61
C PRO A 351 -25.05 -19.76 46.03
N GLN A 352 -24.37 -20.33 47.03
CA GLN A 352 -24.85 -20.41 48.41
C GLN A 352 -24.34 -19.24 49.26
N THR A 353 -23.10 -18.80 49.04
CA THR A 353 -22.45 -17.76 49.86
C THR A 353 -22.35 -16.39 49.17
N GLY A 354 -22.50 -16.32 47.85
CA GLY A 354 -22.39 -15.08 47.05
C GLY A 354 -20.96 -14.53 46.90
N LEU A 355 -19.97 -15.17 47.54
CA LEU A 355 -18.56 -14.81 47.46
C LEU A 355 -17.98 -15.21 46.11
N ILE A 356 -17.04 -14.41 45.60
CA ILE A 356 -16.30 -14.71 44.37
C ILE A 356 -15.27 -15.79 44.70
N THR A 357 -15.37 -16.94 44.02
CA THR A 357 -14.43 -18.05 44.21
C THR A 357 -13.40 -18.09 43.10
N HIS A 358 -13.80 -17.77 41.87
CA HIS A 358 -12.95 -17.88 40.69
C HIS A 358 -13.20 -16.74 39.71
N TYR A 359 -12.26 -16.52 38.79
CA TYR A 359 -12.47 -15.69 37.60
C TYR A 359 -12.32 -16.52 36.33
N VAL A 360 -13.18 -16.25 35.35
CA VAL A 360 -13.06 -16.81 34.00
C VAL A 360 -12.57 -15.73 33.06
N GLY A 361 -11.38 -15.91 32.51
CA GLY A 361 -10.82 -15.09 31.45
C GLY A 361 -11.01 -15.76 30.09
N ARG A 362 -11.54 -15.02 29.12
CA ARG A 362 -11.61 -15.41 27.71
C ARG A 362 -10.69 -14.52 26.88
N GLN A 363 -9.76 -15.13 26.16
CA GLN A 363 -8.75 -14.46 25.34
C GLN A 363 -8.96 -14.75 23.86
N THR A 364 -8.86 -13.71 23.04
CA THR A 364 -8.80 -13.82 21.57
C THR A 364 -7.63 -12.99 21.07
N ASP A 365 -6.84 -13.54 20.15
CA ASP A 365 -5.81 -12.78 19.45
C ASP A 365 -6.46 -11.85 18.41
N ALA A 366 -6.36 -10.54 18.64
CA ALA A 366 -6.93 -9.50 17.80
C ALA A 366 -5.86 -8.77 16.96
N THR A 367 -4.65 -9.32 16.85
CA THR A 367 -3.51 -8.67 16.18
C THR A 367 -3.76 -8.45 14.69
N GLU A 368 -4.18 -9.48 13.97
CA GLU A 368 -4.41 -9.42 12.52
C GLU A 368 -5.54 -8.47 12.16
N LEU A 369 -6.68 -8.55 12.88
CA LEU A 369 -7.81 -7.65 12.69
C LEU A 369 -7.41 -6.19 12.91
N ARG A 370 -6.60 -5.90 13.93
CA ARG A 370 -6.13 -4.55 14.20
C ARG A 370 -5.19 -4.04 13.11
N GLN A 371 -4.29 -4.88 12.59
CA GLN A 371 -3.39 -4.52 11.49
C GLN A 371 -4.18 -4.19 10.21
N GLN A 372 -5.17 -5.00 9.85
CA GLN A 372 -6.02 -4.76 8.69
C GLN A 372 -6.80 -3.44 8.81
N LEU A 373 -7.37 -3.15 9.99
CA LEU A 373 -8.06 -1.89 10.25
C LEU A 373 -7.14 -0.67 10.15
N LEU A 374 -5.90 -0.78 10.64
CA LEU A 374 -4.91 0.30 10.54
C LEU A 374 -4.46 0.52 9.09
N MET A 375 -4.22 -0.54 8.33
CA MET A 375 -3.88 -0.44 6.90
C MET A 375 -5.01 0.22 6.09
N LEU A 376 -6.27 -0.18 6.33
CA LEU A 376 -7.44 0.43 5.68
C LEU A 376 -7.56 1.92 6.00
N ARG A 377 -7.34 2.32 7.26
CA ARG A 377 -7.34 3.74 7.65
C ARG A 377 -6.22 4.52 6.95
N ALA A 378 -4.98 4.01 7.00
CA ALA A 378 -3.85 4.65 6.34
C ALA A 378 -4.06 4.79 4.83
N GLN A 379 -4.62 3.77 4.17
CA GLN A 379 -4.96 3.83 2.75
C GLN A 379 -6.07 4.86 2.47
N SER A 380 -7.10 4.94 3.32
CA SER A 380 -8.18 5.92 3.18
C SER A 380 -7.66 7.35 3.35
N GLU A 381 -6.82 7.61 4.36
CA GLU A 381 -6.18 8.91 4.59
C GLU A 381 -5.27 9.30 3.43
N MET A 382 -4.46 8.36 2.92
CA MET A 382 -3.59 8.59 1.77
C MET A 382 -4.39 8.95 0.51
N LEU A 383 -5.47 8.23 0.22
CA LEU A 383 -6.35 8.55 -0.90
C LEU A 383 -6.95 9.94 -0.73
N GLN A 384 -7.46 10.29 0.45
CA GLN A 384 -8.02 11.62 0.71
C GLN A 384 -6.99 12.74 0.51
N ALA A 385 -5.74 12.54 0.93
CA ALA A 385 -4.65 13.49 0.68
C ALA A 385 -4.34 13.64 -0.82
N LEU A 386 -4.25 12.52 -1.55
CA LEU A 386 -4.07 12.54 -3.01
C LEU A 386 -5.20 13.27 -3.75
N HIS A 387 -6.42 13.26 -3.21
CA HIS A 387 -7.53 14.01 -3.77
C HIS A 387 -7.49 15.50 -3.40
N HIS A 388 -7.10 15.84 -2.18
CA HIS A 388 -7.14 17.22 -1.67
C HIS A 388 -6.00 18.09 -2.20
N ASP A 389 -4.77 17.57 -2.21
CA ASP A 389 -3.55 18.33 -2.55
C ASP A 389 -3.21 18.27 -4.05
N ASN A 390 -4.05 17.61 -4.87
CA ASN A 390 -3.84 17.56 -6.31
C ASN A 390 -4.09 18.94 -6.93
N PRO A 391 -3.11 19.51 -7.66
CA PRO A 391 -3.30 20.80 -8.32
C PRO A 391 -4.32 20.74 -9.46
N ASN A 392 -4.63 19.54 -9.98
CA ASN A 392 -5.64 19.36 -11.01
C ASN A 392 -7.03 19.19 -10.40
N GLY A 393 -8.02 19.83 -11.03
CA GLY A 393 -9.42 19.61 -10.69
C GLY A 393 -9.84 18.19 -11.05
N MET A 394 -10.35 17.43 -10.08
CA MET A 394 -10.86 16.08 -10.31
C MET A 394 -12.35 16.05 -10.03
N LEU A 395 -13.07 15.40 -10.93
CA LEU A 395 -14.51 15.24 -10.83
C LEU A 395 -14.91 13.84 -11.30
N ALA A 396 -15.61 13.08 -10.47
CA ALA A 396 -16.11 11.75 -10.84
C ALA A 396 -17.64 11.70 -10.79
N PHE A 397 -18.20 10.80 -11.59
CA PHE A 397 -19.62 10.51 -11.64
C PHE A 397 -19.89 9.06 -11.22
N ASP A 398 -21.04 8.82 -10.60
CA ASP A 398 -21.56 7.46 -10.39
C ASP A 398 -22.25 6.89 -11.66
N GLU A 399 -22.71 5.64 -11.59
CA GLU A 399 -23.46 4.98 -12.67
C GLU A 399 -24.78 5.70 -13.01
N GLY A 400 -25.32 6.48 -12.08
CA GLY A 400 -26.53 7.29 -12.28
C GLY A 400 -26.25 8.69 -12.85
N GLY A 401 -24.98 9.01 -13.16
CA GLY A 401 -24.57 10.31 -13.68
C GLY A 401 -24.54 11.43 -12.64
N GLN A 402 -24.64 11.13 -11.34
CA GLN A 402 -24.48 12.12 -10.28
C GLN A 402 -23.00 12.32 -9.94
N VAL A 403 -22.64 13.54 -9.56
CA VAL A 403 -21.26 13.84 -9.11
C VAL A 403 -21.00 13.12 -7.79
N SER A 404 -20.15 12.09 -7.84
CA SER A 404 -19.71 11.32 -6.67
C SER A 404 -18.45 11.91 -6.03
N LEU A 405 -17.63 12.60 -6.81
CA LEU A 405 -16.39 13.22 -6.35
C LEU A 405 -16.19 14.59 -6.99
N SER A 406 -15.77 15.56 -6.17
CA SER A 406 -15.27 16.86 -6.63
C SER A 406 -14.24 17.37 -5.64
N ASN A 407 -12.99 17.50 -6.09
CA ASN A 407 -11.90 17.96 -5.23
C ASN A 407 -11.85 19.49 -5.10
N LEU A 408 -10.98 19.98 -4.20
CA LEU A 408 -10.83 21.40 -3.93
C LEU A 408 -10.34 22.17 -5.17
N ALA A 409 -9.36 21.62 -5.89
CA ALA A 409 -8.82 22.25 -7.09
C ALA A 409 -9.89 22.49 -8.17
N PHE A 410 -10.82 21.55 -8.37
CA PHE A 410 -11.92 21.75 -9.33
C PHE A 410 -12.77 22.97 -8.94
N ARG A 411 -13.10 23.11 -7.65
CA ARG A 411 -13.86 24.24 -7.13
C ARG A 411 -13.09 25.55 -7.25
N GLN A 412 -11.77 25.54 -7.05
CA GLN A 412 -10.93 26.73 -7.22
C GLN A 412 -10.79 27.15 -8.68
N LEU A 413 -10.64 26.19 -9.60
CA LEU A 413 -10.52 26.44 -11.04
C LEU A 413 -11.82 26.97 -11.65
N THR A 414 -12.97 26.42 -11.24
CA THR A 414 -14.27 26.71 -11.87
C THR A 414 -15.18 27.63 -11.04
N GLY A 415 -14.96 27.71 -9.72
CA GLY A 415 -15.86 28.41 -8.79
C GLY A 415 -17.18 27.68 -8.51
N LEU A 416 -17.37 26.47 -9.04
CA LEU A 416 -18.64 25.74 -8.94
C LEU A 416 -18.70 24.84 -7.70
N THR A 417 -19.84 24.82 -7.02
CA THR A 417 -20.17 23.84 -5.97
C THR A 417 -20.98 22.71 -6.59
N THR A 418 -20.53 21.45 -6.50
CA THR A 418 -21.12 20.32 -7.26
C THR A 418 -21.97 19.37 -6.43
N ASN A 419 -22.26 19.68 -5.16
CA ASN A 419 -22.97 18.77 -4.26
C ASN A 419 -24.34 18.38 -4.83
N GLY A 420 -24.54 17.08 -5.09
CA GLY A 420 -25.80 16.54 -5.60
C GLY A 420 -26.13 16.94 -7.04
N MET A 421 -25.18 17.51 -7.80
CA MET A 421 -25.41 17.87 -9.21
C MET A 421 -25.38 16.63 -10.09
N HIS A 422 -26.30 16.59 -11.05
CA HIS A 422 -26.25 15.63 -12.15
C HIS A 422 -25.35 16.13 -13.29
N ARG A 423 -24.75 15.22 -14.06
CA ARG A 423 -23.84 15.51 -15.19
C ARG A 423 -24.35 16.60 -16.14
N ALA A 424 -25.63 16.54 -16.53
CA ALA A 424 -26.25 17.53 -17.41
C ALA A 424 -26.27 18.95 -16.80
N GLN A 425 -26.58 19.06 -15.51
CA GLN A 425 -26.61 20.34 -14.80
C GLN A 425 -25.20 20.93 -14.68
N LEU A 426 -24.20 20.08 -14.43
CA LEU A 426 -22.81 20.51 -14.36
C LEU A 426 -22.32 21.02 -15.71
N TYR A 427 -22.60 20.32 -16.81
CA TYR A 427 -22.19 20.75 -18.14
C TYR A 427 -22.83 22.08 -18.52
N GLN A 428 -24.10 22.29 -18.17
CA GLN A 428 -24.76 23.58 -18.36
C GLN A 428 -24.09 24.69 -17.53
N ALA A 429 -23.73 24.42 -16.27
CA ALA A 429 -23.01 25.38 -15.43
C ALA A 429 -21.63 25.71 -16.01
N LEU A 430 -20.85 24.72 -16.43
CA LEU A 430 -19.55 24.92 -17.06
C LEU A 430 -19.67 25.72 -18.36
N GLN A 431 -20.73 25.51 -19.15
CA GLN A 431 -20.97 26.26 -20.40
C GLN A 431 -21.07 27.77 -20.15
N THR A 432 -21.62 28.19 -19.00
CA THR A 432 -21.74 29.62 -18.64
C THR A 432 -20.40 30.29 -18.30
N LEU A 433 -19.35 29.50 -18.02
CA LEU A 433 -18.03 29.99 -17.67
C LEU A 433 -17.10 30.12 -18.90
N LEU A 434 -17.46 29.49 -20.03
CA LEU A 434 -16.64 29.49 -21.24
C LEU A 434 -16.77 30.78 -22.06
N SER A 435 -15.77 31.04 -22.90
CA SER A 435 -15.85 32.13 -23.88
C SER A 435 -16.89 31.84 -24.97
N PRO A 436 -17.56 32.87 -25.52
CA PRO A 436 -18.51 32.71 -26.62
C PRO A 436 -17.87 31.99 -27.82
N GLY A 437 -18.57 31.02 -28.41
CA GLY A 437 -18.09 30.27 -29.58
C GLY A 437 -17.53 28.88 -29.30
N HIS A 438 -17.47 28.44 -28.04
CA HIS A 438 -17.22 27.03 -27.72
C HIS A 438 -18.44 26.17 -28.09
N GLY A 439 -18.20 24.98 -28.66
CA GLY A 439 -19.23 23.97 -28.88
C GLY A 439 -19.85 23.47 -27.57
N GLU A 440 -20.86 22.63 -27.68
CA GLU A 440 -21.56 22.07 -26.52
C GLU A 440 -20.61 21.15 -25.72
N ILE A 441 -20.33 21.50 -24.46
CA ILE A 441 -19.38 20.76 -23.60
C ILE A 441 -19.72 19.27 -23.52
N ALA A 442 -21.02 18.95 -23.46
CA ALA A 442 -21.50 17.58 -23.37
C ALA A 442 -21.01 16.73 -24.55
N GLN A 443 -21.00 17.30 -25.75
CA GLN A 443 -20.56 16.64 -26.97
C GLN A 443 -19.03 16.54 -27.00
N LEU A 444 -18.33 17.64 -26.69
CA LEU A 444 -16.87 17.67 -26.69
C LEU A 444 -16.24 16.68 -25.72
N LEU A 445 -16.80 16.56 -24.50
CA LEU A 445 -16.28 15.64 -23.47
C LEU A 445 -16.69 14.18 -23.69
N SER A 446 -17.69 13.92 -24.55
CA SER A 446 -18.10 12.55 -24.88
C SER A 446 -17.39 12.01 -26.13
N GLU A 447 -17.00 12.88 -27.07
CA GLU A 447 -16.34 12.48 -28.32
C GLU A 447 -14.81 12.46 -28.21
N GLN A 448 -14.21 13.37 -27.42
CA GLN A 448 -12.76 13.52 -27.33
C GLN A 448 -12.22 13.07 -25.96
N GLN A 449 -11.09 12.35 -25.97
CA GLN A 449 -10.38 12.00 -24.74
C GLN A 449 -9.74 13.21 -24.06
N THR A 450 -9.43 14.26 -24.82
CA THR A 450 -8.79 15.48 -24.32
C THR A 450 -9.35 16.69 -25.06
N THR A 451 -9.80 17.70 -24.30
CA THR A 451 -10.46 18.90 -24.81
C THR A 451 -9.90 20.14 -24.12
N HIS A 452 -9.60 21.20 -24.86
CA HIS A 452 -9.19 22.47 -24.27
C HIS A 452 -10.39 23.42 -24.12
N LEU A 453 -10.55 23.97 -22.92
CA LEU A 453 -11.63 24.86 -22.54
C LEU A 453 -11.06 26.23 -22.16
N HIS A 454 -11.58 27.30 -22.76
CA HIS A 454 -11.22 28.66 -22.35
C HIS A 454 -12.27 29.19 -21.36
N LEU A 455 -11.93 29.15 -20.07
CA LEU A 455 -12.74 29.73 -19.02
C LEU A 455 -12.47 31.24 -18.95
N VAL A 456 -13.54 32.04 -18.88
CA VAL A 456 -13.47 33.50 -18.73
C VAL A 456 -13.78 33.93 -17.29
N LYS A 457 -14.49 33.08 -16.54
CA LYS A 457 -14.86 33.31 -15.13
C LYS A 457 -14.40 32.12 -14.28
N PRO A 458 -13.94 32.35 -13.03
CA PRO A 458 -13.75 33.66 -12.37
C PRO A 458 -12.55 34.45 -12.90
N GLN A 459 -11.62 33.78 -13.59
CA GLN A 459 -10.45 34.38 -14.23
C GLN A 459 -10.27 33.74 -15.61
N GLU A 460 -9.58 34.44 -16.50
CA GLU A 460 -9.25 33.90 -17.82
C GLU A 460 -8.22 32.77 -17.68
N ARG A 461 -8.61 31.55 -18.03
CA ARG A 461 -7.79 30.34 -17.93
C ARG A 461 -8.00 29.43 -19.13
N VAL A 462 -6.98 28.69 -19.50
CA VAL A 462 -7.06 27.59 -20.47
C VAL A 462 -6.95 26.28 -19.72
N ILE A 463 -8.04 25.51 -19.70
CA ILE A 463 -8.13 24.25 -18.98
C ILE A 463 -8.13 23.10 -19.98
N GLU A 464 -7.16 22.21 -19.86
CA GLU A 464 -7.18 20.91 -20.50
C GLU A 464 -8.05 19.96 -19.68
N VAL A 465 -9.13 19.46 -20.28
CA VAL A 465 -10.02 18.48 -19.67
C VAL A 465 -9.75 17.13 -20.30
N ARG A 466 -9.42 16.15 -19.47
CA ARG A 466 -9.19 14.76 -19.87
C ARG A 466 -10.31 13.89 -19.33
N SER A 467 -10.91 13.11 -20.23
CA SER A 467 -11.91 12.12 -19.89
C SER A 467 -11.26 10.77 -19.63
N GLY A 468 -11.57 10.17 -18.49
CA GLY A 468 -11.27 8.77 -18.21
C GLY A 468 -12.20 7.80 -18.96
N GLU A 469 -12.18 6.53 -18.54
CA GLU A 469 -13.05 5.50 -19.10
C GLU A 469 -14.53 5.86 -18.93
N LYS A 470 -15.32 5.45 -19.92
CA LYS A 470 -16.77 5.67 -19.94
C LYS A 470 -17.44 4.60 -19.09
N HIS A 471 -18.44 5.00 -18.33
CA HIS A 471 -19.36 4.07 -17.68
C HIS A 471 -20.31 3.44 -18.72
N LYS A 472 -21.05 2.41 -18.31
CA LYS A 472 -21.99 1.66 -19.17
C LYS A 472 -23.13 2.52 -19.75
N ASP A 473 -23.43 3.64 -19.09
CA ASP A 473 -24.36 4.69 -19.50
C ASP A 473 -23.82 5.58 -20.64
N GLY A 474 -22.56 5.39 -21.06
CA GLY A 474 -21.92 6.07 -22.19
C GLY A 474 -21.23 7.40 -21.84
N GLY A 475 -21.32 7.86 -20.59
CA GLY A 475 -20.65 9.09 -20.16
C GLY A 475 -19.35 8.84 -19.38
N PRO A 476 -18.48 9.86 -19.28
CA PRO A 476 -17.19 9.72 -18.59
C PRO A 476 -17.37 9.46 -17.10
N GLY A 477 -16.61 8.50 -16.56
CA GLY A 477 -16.59 8.22 -15.12
C GLY A 477 -15.75 9.21 -14.31
N LEU A 478 -14.68 9.71 -14.91
CA LEU A 478 -13.75 10.66 -14.30
C LEU A 478 -13.38 11.73 -15.31
N LEU A 479 -13.40 12.99 -14.87
CA LEU A 479 -12.90 14.15 -15.58
C LEU A 479 -11.76 14.77 -14.78
N VAL A 480 -10.65 15.06 -15.46
CA VAL A 480 -9.49 15.74 -14.88
C VAL A 480 -9.30 17.07 -15.60
N PHE A 481 -9.26 18.15 -14.85
CA PHE A 481 -9.13 19.53 -15.28
C PHE A 481 -7.73 20.03 -14.92
N ARG A 482 -6.88 20.22 -15.91
CA ARG A 482 -5.53 20.75 -15.74
C ARG A 482 -5.47 22.17 -16.26
N ASP A 483 -4.99 23.10 -15.43
CA ASP A 483 -4.69 24.46 -15.87
C ASP A 483 -3.41 24.46 -16.71
N VAL A 484 -3.54 24.81 -17.98
CA VAL A 484 -2.43 24.90 -18.95
C VAL A 484 -2.23 26.33 -19.46
N THR A 485 -2.73 27.32 -18.71
CA THR A 485 -2.72 28.73 -19.11
C THR A 485 -1.29 29.22 -19.35
N ALA A 486 -0.36 28.90 -18.46
CA ALA A 486 1.03 29.34 -18.56
C ALA A 486 1.72 28.74 -19.80
N GLU A 487 1.54 27.44 -20.04
CA GLU A 487 2.10 26.73 -21.18
C GLU A 487 1.58 27.28 -22.52
N VAL A 488 0.27 27.54 -22.60
CA VAL A 488 -0.34 28.13 -23.79
C VAL A 488 0.14 29.56 -24.02
N GLN A 489 0.30 30.35 -22.97
CA GLN A 489 0.86 31.71 -23.09
C GLN A 489 2.32 31.68 -23.55
N LEU A 490 3.15 30.78 -23.00
CA LEU A 490 4.54 30.58 -23.44
C LEU A 490 4.60 30.19 -24.92
N TYR A 491 3.80 29.21 -25.34
CA TYR A 491 3.74 28.78 -26.73
C TYR A 491 3.32 29.92 -27.68
N LYS A 492 2.30 30.72 -27.28
CA LYS A 492 1.88 31.90 -28.05
C LYS A 492 2.98 32.95 -28.16
N MET A 493 3.69 33.24 -27.07
CA MET A 493 4.83 34.17 -27.10
C MET A 493 5.96 33.66 -28.01
N GLN A 494 6.28 32.36 -27.95
CA GLN A 494 7.30 31.75 -28.80
C GLN A 494 6.91 31.78 -30.28
N SER A 495 5.66 31.44 -30.59
CA SER A 495 5.14 31.49 -31.96
C SER A 495 5.13 32.92 -32.52
N HIS A 496 4.69 33.90 -31.73
CA HIS A 496 4.74 35.31 -32.09
C HIS A 496 6.18 35.77 -32.33
N PHE A 497 7.12 35.38 -31.48
CA PHE A 497 8.55 35.67 -31.64
C PHE A 497 9.11 35.14 -32.97
N LEU A 498 8.84 33.88 -33.31
CA LEU A 498 9.30 33.29 -34.57
C LEU A 498 8.70 33.99 -35.79
N ALA A 499 7.40 34.34 -35.72
CA ALA A 499 6.73 35.07 -36.79
C ALA A 499 7.36 36.46 -37.02
N THR A 500 7.63 37.20 -35.94
CA THR A 500 8.29 38.52 -36.01
C THR A 500 9.73 38.40 -36.51
N ALA A 501 10.51 37.43 -36.03
CA ALA A 501 11.87 37.19 -36.51
C ALA A 501 11.90 36.93 -38.03
N ALA A 502 10.98 36.09 -38.53
CA ALA A 502 10.86 35.80 -39.96
C ALA A 502 10.48 37.05 -40.78
N HIS A 503 9.64 37.92 -40.22
CA HIS A 503 9.27 39.19 -40.85
C HIS A 503 10.49 40.13 -40.94
N GLU A 504 11.22 40.32 -39.84
CA GLU A 504 12.39 41.19 -39.78
C GLU A 504 13.56 40.70 -40.64
N MET A 505 13.68 39.39 -40.89
CA MET A 505 14.66 38.83 -41.83
C MET A 505 14.27 39.06 -43.29
N ARG A 506 12.97 39.03 -43.63
CA ARG A 506 12.53 39.17 -45.03
C ARG A 506 12.86 40.52 -45.64
N ALA A 507 12.78 41.60 -44.85
CA ALA A 507 13.07 42.95 -45.31
C ALA A 507 14.52 43.12 -45.83
N PRO A 508 15.58 42.85 -45.04
CA PRO A 508 16.96 42.97 -45.53
C PRO A 508 17.26 41.98 -46.66
N MET A 509 16.73 40.76 -46.62
CA MET A 509 16.87 39.81 -47.74
C MET A 509 16.25 40.34 -49.04
N GLY A 510 15.08 40.96 -48.96
CA GLY A 510 14.41 41.58 -50.10
C GLY A 510 15.24 42.72 -50.69
N SER A 511 15.82 43.59 -49.84
CA SER A 511 16.70 44.68 -50.27
C SER A 511 18.00 44.17 -50.90
N ILE A 512 18.67 43.18 -50.30
CA ILE A 512 19.89 42.56 -50.85
C ILE A 512 19.60 42.00 -52.24
N ARG A 513 18.51 41.22 -52.36
CA ARG A 513 18.11 40.64 -53.64
C ARG A 513 17.79 41.73 -54.66
N GLY A 514 17.00 42.74 -54.28
CA GLY A 514 16.59 43.81 -55.18
C GLY A 514 17.77 44.63 -55.71
N PHE A 515 18.70 45.07 -54.86
CA PHE A 515 19.89 45.80 -55.30
C PHE A 515 20.83 44.91 -56.13
N SER A 516 20.97 43.63 -55.77
CA SER A 516 21.77 42.67 -56.57
C SER A 516 21.15 42.45 -57.96
N GLU A 517 19.83 42.32 -58.05
CA GLU A 517 19.10 42.16 -59.31
C GLU A 517 19.20 43.41 -60.19
N LEU A 518 19.13 44.62 -59.60
CA LEU A 518 19.40 45.86 -60.34
C LEU A 518 20.81 45.87 -60.95
N MET A 519 21.83 45.46 -60.18
CA MET A 519 23.21 45.39 -60.69
C MET A 519 23.43 44.32 -61.75
N LEU A 520 22.68 43.21 -61.72
CA LEU A 520 22.75 42.17 -62.73
C LEU A 520 22.02 42.53 -64.03
N THR A 521 21.01 43.40 -63.96
CA THR A 521 20.13 43.74 -65.08
C THR A 521 20.49 45.05 -65.79
N ARG A 522 21.25 45.94 -65.13
CA ARG A 522 21.61 47.26 -65.67
C ARG A 522 23.04 47.63 -65.30
N ASP A 523 23.74 48.29 -66.23
CA ASP A 523 25.00 48.95 -65.94
C ASP A 523 24.75 50.31 -65.29
N TYR A 524 25.41 50.55 -64.15
CA TYR A 524 25.38 51.82 -63.43
C TYR A 524 26.77 52.47 -63.39
N PRO A 525 26.86 53.81 -63.41
CA PRO A 525 28.11 54.51 -63.18
C PRO A 525 28.75 54.09 -61.85
N GLU A 526 30.09 54.10 -61.78
CA GLU A 526 30.86 53.68 -60.60
C GLU A 526 30.35 54.23 -59.26
N PRO A 527 29.99 55.53 -59.11
CA PRO A 527 29.50 56.05 -57.84
C PRO A 527 28.19 55.40 -57.39
N VAL A 528 27.26 55.17 -58.32
CA VAL A 528 25.94 54.57 -58.04
C VAL A 528 26.09 53.08 -57.76
N ARG A 529 26.96 52.40 -58.51
CA ARG A 529 27.27 50.98 -58.28
C ARG A 529 27.90 50.77 -56.90
N ARG A 530 28.80 51.65 -56.47
CA ARG A 530 29.37 51.62 -55.12
C ARG A 530 28.31 51.82 -54.04
N ASP A 531 27.38 52.76 -54.22
CA ASP A 531 26.26 52.95 -53.27
C ASP A 531 25.36 51.70 -53.17
N LEU A 532 25.04 51.05 -54.30
CA LEU A 532 24.26 49.81 -54.31
C LEU A 532 24.99 48.66 -53.58
N VAL A 533 26.29 48.48 -53.83
CA VAL A 533 27.11 47.48 -53.13
C VAL A 533 27.19 47.78 -51.63
N ASP A 534 27.35 49.04 -51.26
CA ASP A 534 27.39 49.48 -49.87
C ASP A 534 26.04 49.25 -49.16
N ARG A 535 24.91 49.48 -49.85
CA ARG A 535 23.58 49.10 -49.36
C ARG A 535 23.43 47.59 -49.17
N ILE A 536 23.90 46.78 -50.12
CA ILE A 536 23.90 45.30 -49.98
C ILE A 536 24.73 44.89 -48.75
N HIS A 537 25.93 45.45 -48.59
CA HIS A 537 26.81 45.15 -47.48
C HIS A 537 26.19 45.53 -46.13
N ARG A 538 25.60 46.73 -46.01
CA ARG A 538 24.87 47.16 -44.80
C ARG A 538 23.72 46.21 -44.45
N GLN A 539 22.90 45.82 -45.44
CA GLN A 539 21.79 44.89 -45.19
C GLN A 539 22.27 43.49 -44.82
N ALA A 540 23.36 43.01 -45.41
CA ALA A 540 23.96 41.72 -45.05
C ALA A 540 24.52 41.73 -43.62
N LYS A 541 25.20 42.82 -43.23
CA LYS A 541 25.67 43.04 -41.86
C LYS A 541 24.50 43.06 -40.87
N ARG A 542 23.45 43.82 -41.16
CA ARG A 542 22.23 43.88 -40.34
C ARG A 542 21.59 42.50 -40.15
N LEU A 543 21.54 41.67 -41.20
CA LEU A 543 21.01 40.31 -41.11
C LEU A 543 21.89 39.42 -40.21
N SER A 544 23.21 39.54 -40.33
CA SER A 544 24.16 38.81 -39.48
C SER A 544 24.02 39.20 -38.01
N ASP A 545 23.89 40.50 -37.73
CA ASP A 545 23.72 41.01 -36.37
C ASP A 545 22.41 40.50 -35.76
N LEU A 546 21.30 40.52 -36.52
CA LEU A 546 20.01 39.98 -36.10
C LEU A 546 20.07 38.47 -35.83
N LEU A 547 20.79 37.71 -36.66
CA LEU A 547 20.98 36.26 -36.45
C LEU A 547 21.77 35.99 -35.17
N ASN A 548 22.86 36.73 -34.94
CA ASN A 548 23.66 36.60 -33.74
C ASN A 548 22.86 36.96 -32.47
N ASP A 549 22.08 38.05 -32.51
CA ASP A 549 21.19 38.46 -31.42
C ASP A 549 20.15 37.37 -31.10
N LEU A 550 19.57 36.74 -32.13
CA LEU A 550 18.61 35.64 -31.96
C LEU A 550 19.26 34.40 -31.34
N LEU A 551 20.47 34.05 -31.78
CA LEU A 551 21.22 32.92 -31.23
C LEU A 551 21.62 33.19 -29.77
N ASP A 552 22.03 34.40 -29.45
CA ASP A 552 22.32 34.81 -28.07
C ASP A 552 21.06 34.71 -27.21
N LEU A 553 19.93 35.25 -27.67
CA LEU A 553 18.66 35.16 -26.95
C LEU A 553 18.22 33.69 -26.75
N SER A 554 18.35 32.84 -27.78
CA SER A 554 18.02 31.42 -27.70
C SER A 554 18.92 30.67 -26.71
N ARG A 555 20.22 30.96 -26.69
CA ARG A 555 21.16 30.38 -25.70
C ARG A 555 20.81 30.82 -24.28
N ILE A 556 20.48 32.09 -24.10
CA ILE A 556 20.07 32.66 -22.82
C ILE A 556 18.79 31.96 -22.33
N GLU A 557 17.77 31.81 -23.17
CA GLU A 557 16.53 31.12 -22.82
C GLU A 557 16.73 29.63 -22.52
N ALA A 558 17.57 28.92 -23.29
CA ALA A 558 17.78 27.48 -23.15
C ALA A 558 18.58 27.07 -21.90
N GLN A 559 19.52 27.89 -21.43
CA GLN A 559 20.41 27.54 -20.32
C GLN A 559 19.81 27.78 -18.93
N GLY A 560 18.65 28.44 -18.83
CA GLY A 560 18.07 28.81 -17.53
C GLY A 560 19.06 29.63 -16.66
N THR A 561 18.78 29.76 -15.36
CA THR A 561 19.68 30.47 -14.42
C THR A 561 21.00 29.75 -14.15
N GLY A 562 21.13 28.47 -14.53
CA GLY A 562 22.29 27.63 -14.25
C GLY A 562 23.23 27.47 -15.45
N GLY A 563 24.07 28.47 -15.73
CA GLY A 563 25.04 28.34 -16.84
C GLY A 563 26.13 29.41 -16.94
N LEU A 564 25.99 30.56 -16.28
CA LEU A 564 26.99 31.62 -16.31
C LEU A 564 28.02 31.43 -15.19
N GLN A 565 29.29 31.27 -15.56
CA GLN A 565 30.39 31.36 -14.60
C GLN A 565 30.65 32.83 -14.29
N LEU A 566 30.28 33.25 -13.08
CA LEU A 566 30.52 34.60 -12.59
C LEU A 566 31.90 34.65 -11.94
N THR A 567 32.73 35.61 -12.35
CA THR A 567 34.06 35.86 -11.78
C THR A 567 34.17 37.31 -11.34
N PRO A 568 35.04 37.64 -10.36
CA PRO A 568 35.33 39.02 -10.03
C PRO A 568 35.94 39.75 -11.23
N VAL A 569 35.27 40.80 -11.71
CA VAL A 569 35.71 41.64 -12.83
C VAL A 569 35.83 43.08 -12.35
N SER A 570 36.95 43.74 -12.68
CA SER A 570 37.14 45.17 -12.42
C SER A 570 36.21 46.00 -13.30
N LEU A 571 35.40 46.86 -12.70
CA LEU A 571 34.49 47.74 -13.42
C LEU A 571 35.24 48.70 -14.35
N HIS A 572 36.35 49.25 -13.87
CA HIS A 572 37.14 50.21 -14.63
C HIS A 572 37.68 49.58 -15.93
N SER A 573 38.29 48.40 -15.85
CA SER A 573 38.80 47.72 -17.05
C SER A 573 37.68 47.33 -18.02
N ALA A 574 36.57 46.80 -17.51
CA ALA A 574 35.45 46.40 -18.34
C ALA A 574 34.80 47.59 -19.08
N LEU A 575 34.69 48.75 -18.43
CA LEU A 575 34.18 49.97 -19.06
C LEU A 575 35.15 50.49 -20.13
N GLU A 576 36.46 50.49 -19.85
CA GLU A 576 37.45 50.86 -20.85
C GLU A 576 37.47 49.92 -22.06
N ASP A 577 37.40 48.60 -21.84
CA ASP A 577 37.34 47.59 -22.91
C ASP A 577 36.10 47.81 -23.79
N ALA A 578 34.95 48.03 -23.16
CA ALA A 578 33.71 48.33 -23.88
C ALA A 578 33.82 49.63 -24.69
N ILE A 579 34.46 50.69 -24.18
CA ILE A 579 34.67 51.95 -24.90
C ILE A 579 35.66 51.76 -26.07
N ARG A 580 36.77 51.06 -25.85
CA ARG A 580 37.78 50.75 -26.88
C ARG A 580 37.19 50.01 -28.09
N SER A 581 36.14 49.22 -27.89
CA SER A 581 35.42 48.56 -28.99
C SER A 581 34.86 49.55 -30.03
N PHE A 582 34.63 50.81 -29.66
CA PHE A 582 34.14 51.87 -30.55
C PHE A 582 35.26 52.73 -31.19
N ASP A 583 36.53 52.52 -30.85
CA ASP A 583 37.68 53.26 -31.42
C ASP A 583 37.77 53.05 -32.94
N THR A 584 37.52 51.83 -33.40
CA THR A 584 37.54 51.47 -34.84
C THR A 584 36.48 52.20 -35.66
N SER A 585 35.44 52.73 -35.03
CA SER A 585 34.37 53.50 -35.66
C SER A 585 34.57 55.01 -35.58
N GLY A 586 35.64 55.49 -34.92
CA GLY A 586 35.93 56.92 -34.73
C GLY A 586 34.93 57.64 -33.82
N ARG A 587 34.20 56.90 -32.97
CA ARG A 587 33.14 57.45 -32.09
C ARG A 587 33.49 57.42 -30.61
N ALA A 588 34.64 56.89 -30.23
CA ALA A 588 35.06 56.80 -28.83
C ALA A 588 35.22 58.18 -28.16
N ASP A 589 35.65 59.20 -28.91
CA ASP A 589 35.77 60.59 -28.44
C ASP A 589 34.41 61.20 -28.02
N GLN A 590 33.29 60.58 -28.42
CA GLN A 590 31.93 60.98 -28.04
C GLN A 590 31.49 60.38 -26.70
N ILE A 591 32.30 59.50 -26.09
CA ILE A 591 32.04 58.87 -24.79
C ILE A 591 32.98 59.45 -23.74
N ARG A 592 32.43 59.97 -22.64
CA ARG A 592 33.18 60.41 -21.47
C ARG A 592 32.99 59.43 -20.32
N LEU A 593 34.08 58.82 -19.89
CA LEU A 593 34.11 58.00 -18.68
C LEU A 593 34.38 58.89 -17.46
N ASP A 594 33.37 59.00 -16.60
CA ASP A 594 33.45 59.69 -15.32
C ASP A 594 33.50 58.63 -14.21
N SER A 595 34.68 58.05 -14.00
CA SER A 595 34.89 57.00 -12.98
C SER A 595 35.88 57.48 -11.93
N HIS A 596 35.40 57.77 -10.72
CA HIS A 596 36.24 58.10 -9.56
C HIS A 596 36.68 56.86 -8.75
N LEU A 597 36.22 55.65 -9.11
CA LEU A 597 36.45 54.42 -8.37
C LEU A 597 37.23 53.40 -9.22
N GLN A 598 38.56 53.42 -9.11
CA GLN A 598 39.46 52.55 -9.90
C GLN A 598 39.48 51.08 -9.44
N THR A 599 38.91 50.76 -8.27
CA THR A 599 39.11 49.47 -7.58
C THR A 599 37.84 48.64 -7.34
N LEU A 600 36.67 49.04 -7.87
CA LEU A 600 35.45 48.26 -7.69
C LEU A 600 35.47 46.97 -8.53
N GLN A 601 35.13 45.84 -7.90
CA GLN A 601 34.92 44.57 -8.57
C GLN A 601 33.49 44.09 -8.39
N ILE A 602 32.91 43.57 -9.46
CA ILE A 602 31.60 42.91 -9.44
C ILE A 602 31.74 41.47 -9.94
N ASN A 603 30.90 40.57 -9.42
CA ASN A 603 30.91 39.17 -9.84
C ASN A 603 30.02 38.99 -11.07
N VAL A 604 30.63 38.97 -12.26
CA VAL A 604 29.93 38.89 -13.55
C VAL A 604 30.66 37.97 -14.52
N HIS A 605 29.99 37.59 -15.60
CA HIS A 605 30.67 36.92 -16.71
C HIS A 605 31.26 37.98 -17.65
N ALA A 606 32.59 38.08 -17.70
CA ALA A 606 33.31 39.19 -18.36
C ALA A 606 32.78 39.55 -19.77
N SER A 607 32.74 38.59 -20.70
CA SER A 607 32.30 38.88 -22.08
C SER A 607 30.80 39.19 -22.23
N LYS A 608 29.97 38.71 -21.29
CA LYS A 608 28.53 38.99 -21.30
C LYS A 608 28.23 40.34 -20.67
N PHE A 609 28.99 40.71 -19.65
CA PHE A 609 28.96 42.06 -19.10
C PHE A 609 29.44 43.10 -20.13
N GLU A 610 30.53 42.82 -20.84
CA GLU A 610 30.99 43.66 -21.96
C GLU A 610 29.90 43.80 -23.04
N GLN A 611 29.22 42.71 -23.40
CA GLN A 611 28.08 42.74 -24.32
C GLN A 611 26.94 43.65 -23.83
N VAL A 612 26.61 43.64 -22.52
CA VAL A 612 25.62 44.56 -21.93
C VAL A 612 26.07 46.02 -22.13
N LEU A 613 27.32 46.33 -21.79
CA LEU A 613 27.87 47.68 -21.92
C LEU A 613 27.87 48.17 -23.37
N ILE A 614 28.33 47.34 -24.31
CA ILE A 614 28.31 47.65 -25.74
C ILE A 614 26.88 47.93 -26.23
N ASN A 615 25.89 47.14 -25.79
CA ASN A 615 24.49 47.36 -26.17
C ASN A 615 23.94 48.70 -25.65
N LEU A 616 24.26 49.09 -24.41
CA LEU A 616 23.84 50.38 -23.86
C LEU A 616 24.54 51.56 -24.54
N LEU A 617 25.86 51.48 -24.72
CA LEU A 617 26.67 52.53 -25.36
C LEU A 617 26.29 52.72 -26.84
N SER A 618 26.09 51.62 -27.57
CA SER A 618 25.65 51.66 -28.97
C SER A 618 24.30 52.37 -29.10
N ASN A 619 23.34 52.09 -28.21
CA ASN A 619 22.05 52.79 -28.21
C ASN A 619 22.21 54.28 -27.87
N ALA A 620 22.98 54.60 -26.82
CA ALA A 620 23.25 55.98 -26.44
C ALA A 620 23.85 56.81 -27.60
N LEU A 621 24.81 56.25 -28.34
CA LEU A 621 25.43 56.89 -29.51
C LEU A 621 24.51 56.98 -30.72
N LYS A 622 23.63 56.00 -30.93
CA LYS A 622 22.68 55.97 -32.06
C LYS A 622 21.58 57.01 -31.94
N TYR A 623 21.11 57.25 -30.71
CA TYR A 623 20.00 58.17 -30.45
C TYR A 623 20.45 59.59 -30.08
N SER A 624 21.76 59.81 -29.97
CA SER A 624 22.38 61.12 -29.79
C SER A 624 22.71 61.76 -31.14
N SER A 625 22.37 63.04 -31.33
CA SER A 625 22.74 63.81 -32.51
C SER A 625 24.19 64.30 -32.43
N PRO A 626 24.85 64.64 -33.55
CA PRO A 626 26.22 65.18 -33.53
C PRO A 626 26.37 66.48 -32.71
N ASP A 627 25.29 67.25 -32.57
CA ASP A 627 25.23 68.50 -31.80
C ASP A 627 24.90 68.29 -30.31
N SER A 628 24.56 67.06 -29.92
CA SER A 628 24.29 66.72 -28.52
C SER A 628 25.60 66.49 -27.74
N GLY A 629 25.57 66.75 -26.43
CA GLY A 629 26.73 66.53 -25.57
C GLY A 629 27.17 65.05 -25.56
N PRO A 630 28.41 64.77 -25.12
CA PRO A 630 28.94 63.41 -25.14
C PRO A 630 28.14 62.46 -24.23
N VAL A 631 28.08 61.19 -24.64
CA VAL A 631 27.53 60.11 -23.82
C VAL A 631 28.41 59.97 -22.58
N THR A 632 27.83 60.04 -21.40
CA THR A 632 28.55 59.98 -20.13
C THR A 632 28.35 58.61 -19.50
N VAL A 633 29.44 57.97 -19.10
CA VAL A 633 29.43 56.70 -18.37
C VAL A 633 29.96 56.95 -16.97
N LYS A 634 29.14 56.69 -15.95
CA LYS A 634 29.49 56.90 -14.56
C LYS A 634 29.42 55.59 -13.80
N ALA A 635 30.38 55.37 -12.89
CA ALA A 635 30.36 54.25 -11.95
C ALA A 635 30.42 54.77 -10.51
N ASP A 636 29.38 54.50 -9.73
CA ASP A 636 29.21 54.93 -8.33
C ASP A 636 28.86 53.73 -7.43
N LEU A 637 28.82 53.98 -6.12
CA LEU A 637 28.23 53.10 -5.12
C LEU A 637 26.82 53.57 -4.76
N SER A 638 25.94 52.62 -4.45
CA SER A 638 24.65 52.92 -3.82
C SER A 638 24.85 53.62 -2.47
N GLN A 639 23.81 54.30 -1.98
CA GLN A 639 23.89 55.06 -0.72
C GLN A 639 24.20 54.19 0.50
N ASP A 640 23.82 52.91 0.46
CA ASP A 640 24.12 51.89 1.48
C ASP A 640 25.44 51.14 1.23
N GLY A 641 26.13 51.44 0.13
CA GLY A 641 27.41 50.83 -0.26
C GLY A 641 27.32 49.35 -0.62
N GLN A 642 26.12 48.80 -0.80
CA GLN A 642 25.92 47.37 -1.09
C GLN A 642 25.92 47.06 -2.59
N GLU A 643 25.72 48.06 -3.44
CA GLU A 643 25.59 47.88 -4.88
C GLU A 643 26.51 48.83 -5.65
N ALA A 644 27.02 48.32 -6.77
CA ALA A 644 27.67 49.12 -7.79
C ALA A 644 26.63 49.65 -8.78
N LEU A 645 26.64 50.96 -9.01
CA LEU A 645 25.76 51.67 -9.92
C LEU A 645 26.56 52.08 -11.16
N ILE A 646 26.21 51.51 -12.32
CA ILE A 646 26.83 51.87 -13.61
C ILE A 646 25.78 52.58 -14.46
N THR A 647 25.95 53.89 -14.64
CA THR A 647 25.01 54.75 -15.36
C THR A 647 25.57 55.15 -16.73
N VAL A 648 24.84 54.82 -17.79
CA VAL A 648 25.08 55.29 -19.16
C VAL A 648 24.04 56.35 -19.49
N ARG A 649 24.48 57.59 -19.65
CA ARG A 649 23.62 58.76 -19.92
C ARG A 649 23.89 59.34 -21.30
N ASP A 650 22.83 59.49 -22.08
CA ASP A 650 22.81 60.19 -23.36
C ASP A 650 22.04 61.52 -23.27
N GLN A 651 22.23 62.38 -24.27
CA GLN A 651 21.48 63.63 -24.46
C GLN A 651 20.68 63.58 -25.76
N GLY A 652 20.19 62.38 -26.11
CA GLY A 652 19.50 62.11 -27.36
C GLY A 652 18.02 62.49 -27.34
N ILE A 653 17.26 61.89 -28.25
CA ILE A 653 15.83 62.17 -28.45
C ILE A 653 14.95 61.93 -27.22
N GLY A 654 15.42 61.13 -26.26
CA GLY A 654 14.64 60.70 -25.09
C GLY A 654 13.39 59.90 -25.45
N MET A 655 12.60 59.54 -24.43
CA MET A 655 11.44 58.65 -24.59
C MET A 655 10.21 59.18 -23.84
N SER A 656 9.04 58.83 -24.37
CA SER A 656 7.76 59.10 -23.70
C SER A 656 7.44 58.03 -22.64
N PRO A 657 6.56 58.32 -21.65
CA PRO A 657 6.15 57.33 -20.65
C PRO A 657 5.51 56.05 -21.24
N THR A 658 4.86 56.14 -22.40
CA THR A 658 4.28 54.97 -23.08
C THR A 658 5.36 54.12 -23.75
N THR A 659 6.39 54.75 -24.31
CA THR A 659 7.57 54.09 -24.88
C THR A 659 8.36 53.33 -23.80
N LEU A 660 8.57 53.95 -22.63
CA LEU A 660 9.31 53.33 -21.51
C LEU A 660 8.72 51.99 -21.07
N LYS A 661 7.39 51.84 -21.08
CA LYS A 661 6.71 50.58 -20.71
C LYS A 661 7.02 49.42 -21.67
N ARG A 662 7.42 49.71 -22.90
CA ARG A 662 7.67 48.72 -23.95
C ARG A 662 9.15 48.55 -24.29
N LEU A 663 10.02 49.34 -23.67
CA LEU A 663 11.43 49.48 -24.05
C LEU A 663 12.20 48.15 -24.09
N PHE A 664 11.94 47.26 -23.12
CA PHE A 664 12.61 45.96 -23.02
C PHE A 664 11.86 44.82 -23.71
N THR A 665 10.80 45.12 -24.48
CA THR A 665 10.08 44.10 -25.25
C THR A 665 10.86 43.74 -26.52
N LYS A 666 10.82 42.45 -26.90
CA LYS A 666 11.57 41.92 -28.06
C LYS A 666 11.14 42.64 -29.36
N PHE A 667 12.11 42.97 -30.21
CA PHE A 667 11.92 43.65 -31.50
C PHE A 667 11.32 45.07 -31.40
N PHE A 668 11.30 45.67 -30.22
CA PHE A 668 10.78 47.02 -30.07
C PHE A 668 11.81 48.06 -30.53
N ARG A 669 11.36 49.00 -31.38
CA ARG A 669 12.13 50.17 -31.81
C ARG A 669 11.26 51.41 -31.63
N VAL A 670 11.88 52.49 -31.15
CA VAL A 670 11.22 53.80 -31.01
C VAL A 670 10.84 54.39 -32.37
N ASP A 671 11.63 54.08 -33.40
CA ASP A 671 11.40 54.49 -34.78
C ASP A 671 11.62 53.29 -35.73
N PRO A 672 10.55 52.55 -36.08
CA PRO A 672 10.66 51.37 -36.95
C PRO A 672 11.07 51.73 -38.39
N ASP A 673 10.58 52.87 -38.89
CA ASP A 673 10.74 53.33 -40.27
C ASP A 673 11.88 54.35 -40.45
N GLY A 674 12.45 54.85 -39.35
CA GLY A 674 13.56 55.80 -39.38
C GLY A 674 14.92 55.20 -39.73
N ASP A 675 15.85 56.10 -40.04
CA ASP A 675 17.24 55.81 -40.44
C ASP A 675 18.11 55.25 -39.32
N ILE A 676 17.63 55.19 -38.07
CA ILE A 676 18.40 54.70 -36.93
C ILE A 676 18.43 53.16 -36.93
N GLU A 677 19.54 52.58 -37.38
CA GLU A 677 19.73 51.13 -37.51
C GLU A 677 19.73 50.38 -36.15
N GLY A 678 18.92 49.32 -36.04
CA GLY A 678 18.91 48.42 -34.89
C GLY A 678 17.98 47.22 -35.05
N THR A 679 18.25 46.13 -34.33
CA THR A 679 17.49 44.88 -34.33
C THR A 679 16.29 44.90 -33.37
N GLY A 680 16.27 45.83 -32.42
CA GLY A 680 15.28 45.87 -31.34
C GLY A 680 15.45 44.74 -30.30
N LEU A 681 16.54 43.97 -30.37
CA LEU A 681 16.84 42.90 -29.41
C LEU A 681 17.90 43.30 -28.39
N GLY A 682 18.79 44.25 -28.72
CA GLY A 682 19.93 44.62 -27.87
C GLY A 682 19.57 45.02 -26.43
N LEU A 683 18.51 45.81 -26.21
CA LEU A 683 18.08 46.18 -24.85
C LEU A 683 17.46 45.00 -24.09
N CYS A 684 16.75 44.11 -24.78
CA CYS A 684 16.22 42.89 -24.19
C CYS A 684 17.34 41.96 -23.74
N ILE A 685 18.36 41.76 -24.59
CA ILE A 685 19.57 41.00 -24.25
C ILE A 685 20.30 41.65 -23.08
N ALA A 686 20.48 42.98 -23.08
CA ALA A 686 21.14 43.70 -22.00
C ALA A 686 20.43 43.49 -20.66
N LYS A 687 19.09 43.58 -20.64
CA LYS A 687 18.28 43.32 -19.45
C LYS A 687 18.41 41.88 -18.96
N GLU A 688 18.21 40.91 -19.85
CA GLU A 688 18.20 39.49 -19.50
C GLU A 688 19.58 39.02 -18.99
N LEU A 689 20.67 39.47 -19.61
CA LEU A 689 22.03 39.18 -19.13
C LEU A 689 22.29 39.82 -17.76
N THR A 690 21.86 41.07 -17.56
CA THR A 690 22.02 41.77 -16.28
C THR A 690 21.30 41.02 -15.15
N GLU A 691 20.03 40.65 -15.36
CA GLU A 691 19.22 39.93 -14.37
C GLU A 691 19.82 38.55 -14.06
N ARG A 692 20.35 37.85 -15.06
CA ARG A 692 21.00 36.53 -14.85
C ARG A 692 22.35 36.61 -14.16
N MET A 693 23.04 37.74 -14.28
CA MET A 693 24.25 38.02 -13.49
C MET A 693 23.92 38.54 -12.09
N GLY A 694 22.65 38.51 -11.68
CA GLY A 694 22.20 38.92 -10.35
C GLY A 694 22.07 40.43 -10.16
N GLY A 695 22.08 41.21 -11.24
CA GLY A 695 21.90 42.65 -11.22
C GLY A 695 20.50 43.09 -11.64
N GLN A 696 20.26 44.39 -11.64
CA GLN A 696 19.03 45.02 -12.12
C GLN A 696 19.36 46.14 -13.11
N ILE A 697 18.49 46.37 -14.10
CA ILE A 697 18.56 47.53 -14.99
C ILE A 697 17.38 48.46 -14.76
N THR A 698 17.65 49.76 -14.68
CA THR A 698 16.66 50.82 -14.52
C THR A 698 16.87 51.89 -15.59
N VAL A 699 15.82 52.61 -15.95
CA VAL A 699 15.86 53.63 -16.99
C VAL A 699 15.07 54.86 -16.58
N GLU A 700 15.68 56.02 -16.76
CA GLU A 700 15.06 57.33 -16.65
C GLU A 700 15.21 58.06 -17.98
N SER A 701 14.14 58.60 -18.52
CA SER A 701 14.19 59.29 -19.82
C SER A 701 13.08 60.32 -19.92
N GLN A 702 13.38 61.45 -20.56
CA GLN A 702 12.41 62.48 -20.87
C GLN A 702 12.58 62.89 -22.33
N LEU A 703 11.45 62.94 -23.06
CA LEU A 703 11.45 63.31 -24.47
C LEU A 703 12.15 64.67 -24.70
N GLY A 704 13.15 64.68 -25.58
CA GLY A 704 13.98 65.84 -25.90
C GLY A 704 15.14 66.13 -24.94
N GLN A 705 15.32 65.36 -23.87
CA GLN A 705 16.38 65.56 -22.87
C GLN A 705 17.37 64.38 -22.76
N GLY A 706 17.16 63.31 -23.53
CA GLY A 706 17.97 62.09 -23.50
C GLY A 706 17.48 61.03 -22.52
N SER A 707 18.30 60.00 -22.34
CA SER A 707 18.01 58.85 -21.48
C SER A 707 19.19 58.51 -20.58
N SER A 708 18.90 57.87 -19.45
CA SER A 708 19.86 57.40 -18.46
C SER A 708 19.51 55.96 -18.10
N PHE A 709 20.40 55.04 -18.44
CA PHE A 709 20.28 53.63 -18.08
C PHE A 709 21.23 53.34 -16.93
N THR A 710 20.71 52.80 -15.82
CA THR A 710 21.52 52.44 -14.66
C THR A 710 21.45 50.95 -14.41
N LEU A 711 22.61 50.30 -14.45
CA LEU A 711 22.83 48.92 -14.02
C LEU A 711 23.18 48.90 -12.54
N HIS A 712 22.57 48.00 -11.80
CA HIS A 712 22.76 47.77 -10.37
C HIS A 712 23.34 46.37 -10.20
N PHE A 713 24.48 46.24 -9.54
CA PHE A 713 25.10 44.94 -9.26
C PHE A 713 25.47 44.83 -7.78
N PRO A 714 25.13 43.72 -7.10
CA PRO A 714 25.50 43.53 -5.70
C PRO A 714 27.01 43.37 -5.57
N LEU A 715 27.61 44.07 -4.61
CA LEU A 715 29.00 43.89 -4.24
C LEU A 715 29.10 42.70 -3.30
N GLY A 716 29.88 41.69 -3.69
CA GLY A 716 30.16 40.55 -2.81
C GLY A 716 30.79 41.02 -1.49
N THR A 717 30.42 40.38 -0.38
CA THR A 717 30.76 40.72 1.02
C THR A 717 32.26 40.72 1.39
N SER A 718 33.19 40.69 0.42
CA SER A 718 34.63 40.50 0.66
C SER A 718 35.53 41.65 0.22
N LEU A 719 35.03 42.90 0.16
CA LEU A 719 35.86 44.07 -0.22
C LEU A 719 35.76 45.29 0.74
N LEU A 720 35.43 45.06 2.02
CA LEU A 720 35.51 46.11 3.06
C LEU A 720 36.67 45.98 4.07
N TYR A 721 37.61 45.05 3.88
CA TYR A 721 38.83 44.99 4.71
C TYR A 721 40.09 44.89 3.87
N GLY A 722 40.57 46.05 3.40
CA GLY A 722 41.96 46.26 3.02
C GLY A 722 42.73 46.89 4.21
N GLU A 723 43.65 46.09 4.77
CA GLU A 723 44.82 46.44 5.58
C GLU A 723 44.85 47.76 6.39
N GLY A 724 44.95 47.63 7.73
CA GLY A 724 45.56 48.68 8.55
C GLY A 724 45.01 48.90 9.96
N ASN A 725 44.96 47.88 10.82
CA ASN A 725 45.37 48.02 12.23
C ASN A 725 45.29 46.67 12.96
N GLN A 726 46.44 46.12 13.35
CA GLN A 726 46.49 45.11 14.40
C GLN A 726 46.25 45.81 15.75
N PRO A 727 45.27 45.41 16.57
CA PRO A 727 45.25 45.83 17.96
C PRO A 727 46.27 44.99 18.73
N ALA A 728 47.18 45.70 19.39
CA ALA A 728 48.19 45.14 20.27
C ALA A 728 47.56 44.23 21.33
N MET A 729 48.06 43.01 21.41
CA MET A 729 47.77 42.05 22.47
C MET A 729 48.47 42.52 23.76
N GLN A 730 47.75 43.24 24.62
CA GLN A 730 48.21 43.52 25.99
C GLN A 730 47.94 42.30 26.88
N LEU A 731 49.04 41.63 27.24
CA LEU A 731 49.17 40.86 28.46
C LEU A 731 49.27 41.83 29.66
N ASN A 732 48.36 41.68 30.63
CA ASN A 732 48.49 41.92 32.07
C ASN A 732 47.11 41.56 32.68
N GLY A 733 46.93 40.72 33.70
CA GLY A 733 47.78 40.48 34.86
C GLY A 733 47.05 41.03 36.09
N ALA A 734 46.43 40.11 36.86
CA ALA A 734 46.03 40.17 38.27
C ALA A 734 45.29 41.40 38.85
N GLY A 735 44.16 41.11 39.52
CA GLY A 735 43.41 42.01 40.39
C GLY A 735 42.08 41.40 40.79
#